data_AF-A0A1Q9ESA5-F1
#
_entry.id   AF-A0A1Q9ESA5-F1
#
_cell.length_a   1.000
_cell.length_b   1.000
_cell.length_c   1.000
_cell.angle_alpha   90.00
_cell.angle_beta   90.00
_cell.angle_gamma   90.00
#
_symmetry.space_group_name_H-M   'P 1'
#
loop_
_entity.id
_entity.type
_entity.pdbx_description
1 polymer ?
#
loop_
_entity_poly.entity_id
_entity_poly.type
_entity_poly.pdbx_seq_one_letter_code
_entity_poly.pdbx_strand_id
1 'polypeptide(L)'
;MCSGATTDGQSYPCRYYSNNCEIHPTPNPARNAARDLNVLVMLPYTGPIGNTATMAEPLLLAATQEIEDSNMLPGYRLKLHMVDEACSGQIAVRRVIESMNTAPQKHILLGCDCSASSQPVNHALYHYKIMQVSPFSISVDLSDRDRYPYFSRMAPSYRVTVMSAVEILRSFQVQRVGLVHGTAAIFVGLRDLFRENVQRDTEAGTHAWTVLFEATVTDLDSAAAAVDLRRQRDAKWSVLATYEDHGAMVLCQAYRHGLLAPDYNWLLLNGWWNPNFINANAGSPLCPCAADEVLHAAWGMIGFTYSPLTETNEVHGLSGRRFADITADYYRETAAFGNGTGISWNAMGYVYDGLWQIASVLHGFLIDQNRSYDELNTDFSRDSLYQLTLQQDYMGSSGRVRLFNGVDPTTTPPSFGDREGAVLMLQVAATVMQPFEQLGIWTPAGVQWLRDITWSATDSSKSTSCSSGTCDLSTGYLPVDRSSECPAGTIWFNELGCTDCPTGRFAALGMTQCDPCPTGAFSNVSGLAECYPCPAGSISEERAAPSCTFCQQGFFVNQSGMSQCAKCEEGTYADRPGLTQCQECPAGRTTNYEGALDAAACTCNGQLWNGECFRCRDGARFELGACVQCQSGLECEEGEEPMILPGFFATREAPYDIYKCLPADKCPGGMSGACAGGRVGVPCTQCPDGMSLDQGVCAPCAGGSFAGWVVFAVVGMSALVAMYYLINSPATTRASAMLATTCVLGMTISMLQSVGIVGMISFQWPPELSWVFDAMNFFLLDIDSMGFDCVAGDPTRRYAYSAVALPAALLWLLTAHLISRRCAPYRLQFQWPKTISTMGQVVQVAFTIASKTALQPMMCYAHPNGKHGMLSHNGIFCFESPEHTTMFLMGVSLLCGLIGFYSLAIWATVHAPQAAKQSNATFLTAVRFLIARFRVDVWWYGTAVLPRGLALSLSIVLAADYPFIQMVLIVAILQTYLVVQLMTWPWKLPALNLFDCVVSVCLVMMMVCMGAFTPDLPSEMLDILTNLSIGIMVLLQVVVLSMIGVTTASIYYRHAVGSAQESRVLALGKVPDPEALAKKLSTFGNVIKDLSGAEMVKVLESLSIYDLRMTSAVMTAVGAEAGEADLMLASRVSMMSRSSRRSVSDADLGRKSSDRATAESRPDPPSNAEDIEERSKSEPFARDGPTQNVWL
;
A
#
# COMPACT_ATOMS: atom_id res chain seq x y z
N MET A 1 28.84 28.05 -9.04
CA MET A 1 30.18 28.57 -9.42
C MET A 1 31.15 28.15 -8.35
N CYS A 2 32.31 27.59 -8.71
CA CYS A 2 33.55 27.65 -7.91
C CYS A 2 34.70 27.16 -8.80
N SER A 3 35.33 28.09 -9.50
CA SER A 3 36.60 27.87 -10.21
C SER A 3 37.75 28.21 -9.28
N GLY A 4 38.53 27.22 -8.86
CA GLY A 4 39.73 27.41 -8.04
C GLY A 4 40.81 26.45 -8.47
N ALA A 5 41.72 26.92 -9.32
CA ALA A 5 42.94 26.18 -9.63
C ALA A 5 43.96 26.45 -8.52
N THR A 6 44.48 25.39 -7.89
CA THR A 6 45.68 25.45 -7.06
C THR A 6 46.77 24.56 -7.64
N THR A 7 47.93 25.17 -7.83
CA THR A 7 49.14 24.56 -8.36
C THR A 7 49.87 23.81 -7.26
N ASP A 8 49.90 22.48 -7.32
CA ASP A 8 51.03 21.69 -6.81
C ASP A 8 51.11 20.32 -7.50
N GLY A 9 52.34 19.87 -7.74
CA GLY A 9 52.70 18.87 -8.75
C GLY A 9 52.41 17.39 -8.44
N GLN A 10 51.37 17.08 -7.65
CA GLN A 10 50.87 15.71 -7.50
C GLN A 10 49.40 15.62 -7.93
N SER A 11 49.20 15.20 -9.18
CA SER A 11 47.90 14.95 -9.77
C SER A 11 47.45 13.51 -9.52
N TYR A 12 46.61 13.29 -8.52
CA TYR A 12 45.82 12.06 -8.45
C TYR A 12 44.95 11.95 -9.72
N PRO A 13 44.92 10.79 -10.39
CA PRO A 13 44.39 10.68 -11.74
C PRO A 13 42.89 11.01 -11.86
N CYS A 14 42.11 10.89 -10.78
CA CYS A 14 40.64 10.97 -10.81
C CYS A 14 40.04 12.12 -9.95
N ARG A 15 40.86 13.07 -9.49
CA ARG A 15 40.60 14.10 -8.46
C ARG A 15 39.26 14.87 -8.54
N TYR A 16 38.65 14.97 -9.71
CA TYR A 16 37.23 15.30 -9.88
C TYR A 16 36.67 14.37 -10.95
N TYR A 17 35.62 13.59 -10.62
CA TYR A 17 35.08 12.54 -11.49
C TYR A 17 34.94 12.98 -12.96
N SER A 18 35.73 12.36 -13.83
CA SER A 18 35.61 12.42 -15.28
C SER A 18 35.24 11.04 -15.81
N ASN A 19 34.30 10.95 -16.77
CA ASN A 19 33.95 9.68 -17.40
C ASN A 19 35.23 8.98 -17.92
N ASN A 20 35.37 7.68 -17.63
CA ASN A 20 36.53 6.84 -17.93
C ASN A 20 37.84 7.23 -17.21
N CYS A 21 37.80 7.38 -15.88
CA CYS A 21 39.04 7.46 -15.13
C CYS A 21 39.63 6.07 -14.83
N GLU A 22 40.95 5.92 -14.96
CA GLU A 22 41.68 4.68 -14.72
C GLU A 22 42.79 4.89 -13.68
N ILE A 23 42.89 3.98 -12.71
CA ILE A 23 44.05 3.86 -11.82
C ILE A 23 44.89 2.68 -12.29
N HIS A 24 46.17 2.94 -12.59
CA HIS A 24 47.15 1.93 -12.97
C HIS A 24 48.44 2.14 -12.18
N PRO A 25 49.13 1.05 -11.78
CA PRO A 25 50.38 1.16 -11.04
C PRO A 25 51.51 1.63 -11.95
N THR A 26 52.56 2.19 -11.36
CA THR A 26 53.85 2.39 -12.03
C THR A 26 54.39 1.02 -12.44
N PRO A 27 54.63 0.76 -13.74
CA PRO A 27 54.99 -0.58 -14.20
C PRO A 27 56.29 -1.06 -13.55
N ASN A 28 56.23 -2.18 -12.84
CA ASN A 28 57.43 -2.81 -12.29
C ASN A 28 58.26 -3.36 -13.48
N PRO A 29 59.55 -2.99 -13.63
CA PRO A 29 60.38 -3.44 -14.75
C PRO A 29 60.51 -4.98 -14.86
N ALA A 30 60.36 -5.70 -13.74
CA ALA A 30 60.32 -7.17 -13.74
C ALA A 30 59.05 -7.75 -14.39
N ARG A 31 58.00 -6.93 -14.57
CA ARG A 31 56.67 -7.27 -15.10
C ARG A 31 56.38 -6.62 -16.45
N ASN A 32 57.41 -6.26 -17.22
CA ASN A 32 57.24 -5.59 -18.53
C ASN A 32 56.43 -6.38 -19.58
N ALA A 33 56.30 -7.70 -19.44
CA ALA A 33 55.50 -8.56 -20.32
C ALA A 33 54.12 -8.96 -19.73
N ALA A 34 53.69 -8.33 -18.63
CA ALA A 34 52.47 -8.70 -17.92
C ALA A 34 51.18 -8.38 -18.70
N ARG A 35 50.17 -9.25 -18.61
CA ARG A 35 48.82 -9.00 -19.14
C ARG A 35 47.96 -8.19 -18.16
N ASP A 36 47.14 -7.29 -18.68
CA ASP A 36 46.26 -6.45 -17.85
C ASP A 36 45.00 -7.19 -17.37
N LEU A 37 44.80 -7.24 -16.05
CA LEU A 37 43.57 -7.69 -15.38
C LEU A 37 42.74 -6.46 -14.98
N ASN A 38 41.68 -6.20 -15.74
CA ASN A 38 40.79 -5.05 -15.50
C ASN A 38 39.76 -5.36 -14.42
N VAL A 39 39.77 -4.55 -13.36
CA VAL A 39 38.77 -4.51 -12.28
C VAL A 39 37.86 -3.31 -12.52
N LEU A 40 36.55 -3.50 -12.49
CA LEU A 40 35.60 -2.39 -12.45
C LEU A 40 35.44 -1.93 -11.01
N VAL A 41 35.66 -0.65 -10.72
CA VAL A 41 35.52 -0.09 -9.38
C VAL A 41 34.36 0.92 -9.39
N MET A 42 33.34 0.65 -8.58
CA MET A 42 32.14 1.48 -8.47
C MET A 42 32.01 2.05 -7.07
N LEU A 43 32.07 3.37 -6.98
CA LEU A 43 32.01 4.14 -5.75
C LEU A 43 31.13 5.39 -5.95
N PRO A 44 30.42 5.87 -4.91
CA PRO A 44 29.50 7.00 -5.03
C PRO A 44 30.27 8.32 -4.95
N TYR A 45 30.70 8.83 -6.11
CA TYR A 45 31.36 10.14 -6.24
C TYR A 45 30.38 11.31 -6.27
N THR A 46 29.12 11.04 -6.64
CA THR A 46 28.01 11.98 -6.51
C THR A 46 26.86 11.39 -5.68
N GLY A 47 25.82 12.18 -5.43
CA GLY A 47 24.71 11.77 -4.57
C GLY A 47 24.97 12.02 -3.08
N PRO A 48 24.18 11.40 -2.17
CA PRO A 48 24.13 11.78 -0.75
C PRO A 48 25.44 11.66 0.02
N ILE A 49 26.32 10.75 -0.39
CA ILE A 49 27.64 10.51 0.22
C ILE A 49 28.81 10.80 -0.76
N GLY A 50 28.55 11.58 -1.81
CA GLY A 50 29.50 11.83 -2.92
C GLY A 50 30.90 12.27 -2.48
N ASN A 51 30.96 13.15 -1.47
CA ASN A 51 32.22 13.74 -1.01
C ASN A 51 33.11 12.77 -0.21
N THR A 52 32.58 11.68 0.35
CA THR A 52 33.40 10.75 1.17
C THR A 52 34.11 9.71 0.32
N ALA A 53 33.52 9.28 -0.80
CA ALA A 53 34.10 8.22 -1.63
C ALA A 53 35.33 8.67 -2.44
N THR A 54 35.47 9.97 -2.74
CA THR A 54 36.69 10.54 -3.36
C THR A 54 37.95 10.24 -2.56
N MET A 55 37.82 10.05 -1.24
CA MET A 55 38.92 9.77 -0.31
C MET A 55 39.44 8.33 -0.43
N ALA A 56 38.76 7.44 -1.18
CA ALA A 56 39.20 6.06 -1.41
C ALA A 56 40.34 5.95 -2.45
N GLU A 57 40.48 6.94 -3.35
CA GLU A 57 41.42 6.87 -4.48
C GLU A 57 42.90 6.72 -4.06
N PRO A 58 43.41 7.42 -3.03
CA PRO A 58 44.80 7.25 -2.61
C PRO A 58 45.09 5.84 -2.09
N LEU A 59 44.14 5.22 -1.37
CA LEU A 59 44.28 3.84 -0.90
C LEU A 59 44.23 2.83 -2.03
N LEU A 60 43.34 3.02 -3.00
CA LEU A 60 43.27 2.18 -4.19
C LEU A 60 44.55 2.27 -5.03
N LEU A 61 45.09 3.47 -5.21
CA LEU A 61 46.38 3.68 -5.89
C LEU A 61 47.53 3.01 -5.14
N ALA A 62 47.65 3.22 -3.82
CA ALA A 62 48.67 2.61 -2.98
C ALA A 62 48.59 1.07 -3.02
N ALA A 63 47.42 0.50 -2.76
CA ALA A 63 47.20 -0.95 -2.81
C ALA A 63 47.51 -1.54 -4.20
N THR A 64 47.12 -0.86 -5.28
CA THR A 64 47.44 -1.31 -6.66
C THR A 64 48.95 -1.32 -6.92
N GLN A 65 49.67 -0.30 -6.44
CA GLN A 65 51.13 -0.23 -6.55
C GLN A 65 51.79 -1.36 -5.72
N GLU A 66 51.37 -1.57 -4.48
CA GLU A 66 51.87 -2.65 -3.64
C GLU A 66 51.64 -4.04 -4.26
N ILE A 67 50.51 -4.28 -4.91
CA ILE A 67 50.24 -5.53 -5.62
C ILE A 67 51.22 -5.74 -6.79
N GLU A 68 51.54 -4.69 -7.56
CA GLU A 68 52.51 -4.73 -8.68
C GLU A 68 53.98 -4.89 -8.20
N ASP A 69 54.32 -4.35 -7.01
CA ASP A 69 55.65 -4.48 -6.40
C ASP A 69 55.85 -5.78 -5.61
N SER A 70 54.77 -6.43 -5.19
CA SER A 70 54.78 -7.73 -4.49
C SER A 70 55.07 -8.92 -5.43
N ASN A 71 54.95 -10.14 -4.91
CA ASN A 71 54.91 -11.38 -5.71
C ASN A 71 53.48 -11.81 -6.11
N MET A 72 52.43 -11.02 -5.81
CA MET A 72 51.05 -11.35 -6.18
C MET A 72 50.83 -11.22 -7.70
N LEU A 73 50.03 -12.11 -8.27
CA LEU A 73 49.67 -12.13 -9.69
C LEU A 73 50.89 -12.05 -10.66
N PRO A 74 51.92 -12.93 -10.55
CA PRO A 74 53.07 -12.91 -11.44
C PRO A 74 52.65 -13.10 -12.90
N GLY A 75 53.17 -12.26 -13.79
CA GLY A 75 52.78 -12.24 -15.21
C GLY A 75 51.49 -11.46 -15.52
N TYR A 76 50.85 -10.87 -14.52
CA TYR A 76 49.67 -10.01 -14.69
C TYR A 76 49.86 -8.65 -13.98
N ARG A 77 49.10 -7.65 -14.42
CA ARG A 77 49.03 -6.30 -13.84
C ARG A 77 47.59 -5.93 -13.58
N LEU A 78 47.28 -5.44 -12.39
CA LEU A 78 45.93 -4.97 -12.06
C LEU A 78 45.70 -3.56 -12.64
N LYS A 79 44.54 -3.32 -13.25
CA LYS A 79 44.09 -2.00 -13.70
C LYS A 79 42.68 -1.73 -13.21
N LEU A 80 42.46 -0.58 -12.57
CA LEU A 80 41.17 -0.21 -12.01
C LEU A 80 40.46 0.79 -12.92
N HIS A 81 39.20 0.50 -13.24
CA HIS A 81 38.32 1.34 -14.05
C HIS A 81 37.30 1.99 -13.12
N MET A 82 37.44 3.29 -12.84
CA MET A 82 36.67 4.01 -11.82
C MET A 82 35.37 4.57 -12.39
N VAL A 83 34.23 4.28 -11.75
CA VAL A 83 32.92 4.74 -12.23
C VAL A 83 32.01 5.18 -11.08
N ASP A 84 31.32 6.30 -11.26
CA ASP A 84 30.35 6.85 -10.30
C ASP A 84 29.00 6.11 -10.33
N GLU A 85 28.63 5.51 -9.20
CA GLU A 85 27.32 4.90 -8.99
C GLU A 85 26.24 5.90 -8.53
N ALA A 86 26.63 7.11 -8.11
CA ALA A 86 25.77 8.17 -7.58
C ALA A 86 24.84 7.75 -6.41
N CYS A 87 25.16 6.66 -5.72
CA CYS A 87 24.30 5.96 -4.76
C CYS A 87 22.89 5.61 -5.33
N SER A 88 22.78 5.40 -6.64
CA SER A 88 21.51 5.26 -7.35
C SER A 88 21.50 4.01 -8.24
N GLY A 89 20.60 3.06 -7.95
CA GLY A 89 20.48 1.82 -8.71
C GLY A 89 20.26 2.00 -10.22
N GLN A 90 19.57 3.07 -10.64
CA GLN A 90 19.38 3.37 -12.07
C GLN A 90 20.69 3.81 -12.75
N ILE A 91 21.46 4.68 -12.08
CA ILE A 91 22.74 5.17 -12.58
C ILE A 91 23.75 4.02 -12.56
N ALA A 92 23.86 3.31 -11.44
CA ALA A 92 24.77 2.18 -11.27
C ALA A 92 24.58 1.08 -12.33
N VAL A 93 23.35 0.61 -12.58
CA VAL A 93 23.09 -0.40 -13.63
C VAL A 93 23.48 0.12 -15.02
N ARG A 94 23.13 1.36 -15.35
CA ARG A 94 23.53 1.98 -16.62
C ARG A 94 25.06 2.00 -16.76
N ARG A 95 25.77 2.37 -15.70
CA ARG A 95 27.24 2.42 -15.65
C ARG A 95 27.89 1.05 -15.80
N VAL A 96 27.33 0.00 -15.21
CA VAL A 96 27.77 -1.39 -15.44
C VAL A 96 27.59 -1.75 -16.93
N ILE A 97 26.43 -1.50 -17.51
CA ILE A 97 26.17 -1.83 -18.92
C ILE A 97 27.11 -1.04 -19.86
N GLU A 98 27.34 0.25 -19.62
CA GLU A 98 28.30 1.06 -20.38
C GLU A 98 29.75 0.52 -20.22
N SER A 99 30.14 0.12 -19.01
CA SER A 99 31.50 -0.38 -18.72
C SER A 99 31.76 -1.77 -19.27
N MET A 100 30.78 -2.67 -19.24
CA MET A 100 30.95 -4.05 -19.73
C MET A 100 30.94 -4.14 -21.26
N ASN A 101 30.28 -3.20 -21.95
CA ASN A 101 30.24 -3.15 -23.42
C ASN A 101 31.38 -2.29 -24.03
N THR A 102 32.21 -1.64 -23.22
CA THR A 102 33.40 -0.90 -23.67
C THR A 102 34.66 -1.73 -23.45
N ALA A 103 35.58 -1.71 -24.42
CA ALA A 103 36.90 -2.31 -24.25
C ALA A 103 37.76 -1.49 -23.24
N PRO A 104 38.69 -2.12 -22.49
CA PRO A 104 38.96 -3.56 -22.41
C PRO A 104 37.88 -4.31 -21.62
N GLN A 105 37.87 -5.65 -21.67
CA GLN A 105 36.93 -6.47 -20.90
C GLN A 105 37.26 -6.42 -19.39
N LYS A 106 36.22 -6.33 -18.55
CA LYS A 106 36.28 -6.26 -17.08
C LYS A 106 36.04 -7.67 -16.52
N HIS A 107 36.80 -8.09 -15.52
CA HIS A 107 36.79 -9.49 -15.04
C HIS A 107 36.13 -9.66 -13.67
N ILE A 108 36.17 -8.63 -12.82
CA ILE A 108 35.63 -8.62 -11.46
C ILE A 108 35.20 -7.20 -11.07
N LEU A 109 34.20 -7.05 -10.20
CA LEU A 109 33.72 -5.76 -9.72
C LEU A 109 34.04 -5.56 -8.23
N LEU A 110 34.72 -4.44 -7.92
CA LEU A 110 34.85 -3.88 -6.58
C LEU A 110 33.78 -2.78 -6.42
N GLY A 111 32.96 -2.87 -5.38
CA GLY A 111 31.76 -2.04 -5.21
C GLY A 111 30.47 -2.86 -5.40
N CYS A 112 29.31 -2.23 -5.59
CA CYS A 112 29.00 -0.86 -5.19
C CYS A 112 29.16 -0.68 -3.67
N ASP A 113 29.28 0.56 -3.20
CA ASP A 113 29.22 0.84 -1.76
C ASP A 113 27.79 1.01 -1.27
N CYS A 114 26.93 1.73 -1.99
CA CYS A 114 25.54 1.85 -1.60
C CYS A 114 24.76 0.56 -1.85
N SER A 115 24.07 0.06 -0.82
CA SER A 115 23.23 -1.14 -0.92
C SER A 115 22.15 -1.02 -2.01
N ALA A 116 21.57 0.18 -2.17
CA ALA A 116 20.59 0.49 -3.21
C ALA A 116 21.17 0.45 -4.65
N SER A 117 22.49 0.59 -4.79
CA SER A 117 23.22 0.39 -6.05
C SER A 117 23.53 -1.09 -6.27
N SER A 118 24.04 -1.78 -5.22
CA SER A 118 24.45 -3.19 -5.27
C SER A 118 23.32 -4.14 -5.67
N GLN A 119 22.12 -3.98 -5.12
CA GLN A 119 20.98 -4.87 -5.39
C GLN A 119 20.69 -5.00 -6.91
N PRO A 120 20.42 -3.91 -7.67
CA PRO A 120 20.17 -4.01 -9.11
C PRO A 120 21.46 -4.23 -9.94
N VAL A 121 22.63 -3.81 -9.47
CA VAL A 121 23.92 -4.09 -10.13
C VAL A 121 24.21 -5.59 -10.19
N ASN A 122 23.94 -6.34 -9.12
CA ASN A 122 24.21 -7.78 -9.08
C ASN A 122 23.40 -8.56 -10.14
N HIS A 123 22.13 -8.18 -10.34
CA HIS A 123 21.30 -8.71 -11.43
C HIS A 123 21.91 -8.43 -12.82
N ALA A 124 22.51 -7.25 -13.03
CA ALA A 124 23.20 -6.93 -14.29
C ALA A 124 24.49 -7.75 -14.48
N LEU A 125 25.32 -7.88 -13.42
CA LEU A 125 26.56 -8.66 -13.44
C LEU A 125 26.34 -10.15 -13.71
N TYR A 126 25.19 -10.69 -13.30
CA TYR A 126 24.81 -12.07 -13.59
C TYR A 126 24.88 -12.40 -15.09
N HIS A 127 24.44 -11.47 -15.96
CA HIS A 127 24.51 -11.63 -17.41
C HIS A 127 25.94 -11.57 -17.98
N TYR A 128 26.82 -10.79 -17.35
CA TYR A 128 28.22 -10.62 -17.78
C TYR A 128 29.18 -11.66 -17.18
N LYS A 129 28.68 -12.59 -16.36
CA LYS A 129 29.43 -13.70 -15.75
C LYS A 129 30.59 -13.23 -14.88
N ILE A 130 30.32 -12.16 -14.14
CA ILE A 130 31.25 -11.50 -13.22
C ILE A 130 30.68 -11.58 -11.79
N MET A 131 31.56 -11.74 -10.80
CA MET A 131 31.20 -11.66 -9.39
C MET A 131 31.43 -10.27 -8.81
N GLN A 132 30.82 -10.00 -7.66
CA GLN A 132 30.87 -8.71 -6.99
C GLN A 132 31.52 -8.84 -5.60
N VAL A 133 32.48 -7.96 -5.31
CA VAL A 133 33.05 -7.75 -3.97
C VAL A 133 32.74 -6.32 -3.56
N SER A 134 31.75 -6.13 -2.69
CA SER A 134 31.38 -4.82 -2.18
C SER A 134 32.22 -4.45 -0.96
N PRO A 135 32.82 -3.24 -0.89
CA PRO A 135 33.44 -2.76 0.33
C PRO A 135 32.38 -2.55 1.42
N PHE A 136 31.30 -1.82 1.15
CA PHE A 136 30.40 -1.32 2.21
C PHE A 136 28.87 -1.52 2.01
N SER A 137 28.40 -2.36 1.09
CA SER A 137 26.95 -2.63 0.96
C SER A 137 26.44 -3.59 2.04
N ILE A 138 26.03 -3.02 3.17
CA ILE A 138 25.68 -3.67 4.44
C ILE A 138 24.22 -4.13 4.62
N SER A 139 23.33 -3.96 3.63
CA SER A 139 21.93 -4.44 3.66
C SER A 139 21.81 -5.96 3.91
N VAL A 140 20.89 -6.39 4.77
CA VAL A 140 20.61 -7.83 4.99
C VAL A 140 19.99 -8.50 3.77
N ASP A 141 19.27 -7.76 2.92
CA ASP A 141 18.68 -8.30 1.69
C ASP A 141 19.76 -8.87 0.76
N LEU A 142 20.96 -8.28 0.78
CA LEU A 142 22.10 -8.73 -0.02
C LEU A 142 22.69 -10.06 0.48
N SER A 143 22.30 -10.55 1.66
CA SER A 143 22.66 -11.90 2.11
C SER A 143 21.89 -13.00 1.36
N ASP A 144 20.72 -12.70 0.78
CA ASP A 144 19.91 -13.65 -0.01
C ASP A 144 20.71 -14.23 -1.19
N ARG A 145 20.92 -15.55 -1.17
CA ARG A 145 21.71 -16.28 -2.18
C ARG A 145 20.92 -16.73 -3.38
N ASP A 146 19.61 -16.95 -3.24
CA ASP A 146 18.75 -17.29 -4.38
C ASP A 146 18.62 -16.07 -5.31
N ARG A 147 18.68 -14.87 -4.73
CA ARG A 147 18.66 -13.59 -5.44
C ARG A 147 20.03 -13.04 -5.82
N TYR A 148 21.04 -13.16 -4.95
CA TYR A 148 22.38 -12.58 -5.13
C TYR A 148 23.52 -13.63 -5.00
N PRO A 149 23.54 -14.69 -5.83
CA PRO A 149 24.41 -15.86 -5.62
C PRO A 149 25.92 -15.57 -5.65
N TYR A 150 26.35 -14.52 -6.37
CA TYR A 150 27.77 -14.16 -6.55
C TYR A 150 28.11 -12.78 -5.97
N PHE A 151 27.36 -12.34 -4.97
CA PHE A 151 27.66 -11.15 -4.16
C PHE A 151 28.54 -11.51 -2.96
N SER A 152 29.55 -10.72 -2.65
CA SER A 152 30.31 -10.85 -1.40
C SER A 152 30.65 -9.46 -0.88
N ARG A 153 30.94 -9.33 0.42
CA ARG A 153 31.24 -8.02 1.02
C ARG A 153 32.32 -8.05 2.09
N MET A 154 33.06 -6.94 2.19
CA MET A 154 34.14 -6.73 3.16
C MET A 154 33.66 -6.09 4.45
N ALA A 155 32.62 -5.25 4.42
CA ALA A 155 31.94 -4.81 5.64
C ALA A 155 30.98 -5.89 6.15
N PRO A 156 30.92 -6.12 7.47
CA PRO A 156 29.85 -6.90 8.08
C PRO A 156 28.47 -6.30 7.79
N SER A 157 27.45 -7.15 7.62
CA SER A 157 26.05 -6.71 7.58
C SER A 157 25.67 -5.93 8.84
N TYR A 158 24.71 -5.00 8.76
CA TYR A 158 24.13 -4.41 9.98
C TYR A 158 23.40 -5.41 10.87
N ARG A 159 23.19 -6.66 10.41
CA ARG A 159 22.88 -7.81 11.29
C ARG A 159 23.86 -7.88 12.47
N VAL A 160 25.16 -7.75 12.21
CA VAL A 160 26.20 -7.83 13.24
C VAL A 160 26.08 -6.67 14.23
N THR A 161 25.77 -5.47 13.73
CA THR A 161 25.47 -4.28 14.54
C THR A 161 24.27 -4.50 15.46
N VAL A 162 23.15 -5.01 14.94
CA VAL A 162 21.94 -5.34 15.74
C VAL A 162 22.23 -6.43 16.77
N MET A 163 22.91 -7.51 16.39
CA MET A 163 23.30 -8.59 17.31
C MET A 163 24.14 -8.05 18.47
N SER A 164 25.13 -7.19 18.17
CA SER A 164 25.99 -6.58 19.20
C SER A 164 25.20 -5.71 20.18
N ALA A 165 24.21 -4.95 19.70
CA ALA A 165 23.36 -4.12 20.56
C ALA A 165 22.41 -4.96 21.44
N VAL A 166 21.80 -6.01 20.89
CA VAL A 166 20.95 -6.94 21.65
C VAL A 166 21.77 -7.67 22.72
N GLU A 167 22.98 -8.13 22.39
CA GLU A 167 23.87 -8.77 23.37
C GLU A 167 24.30 -7.82 24.49
N ILE A 168 24.61 -6.55 24.18
CA ILE A 168 24.94 -5.53 25.17
C ILE A 168 23.76 -5.26 26.11
N LEU A 169 22.57 -5.01 25.58
CA LEU A 169 21.36 -4.82 26.39
C LEU A 169 21.05 -6.04 27.28
N ARG A 170 21.21 -7.25 26.73
CA ARG A 170 21.07 -8.51 27.47
C ARG A 170 22.10 -8.62 28.59
N SER A 171 23.36 -8.25 28.33
CA SER A 171 24.44 -8.26 29.34
C SER A 171 24.15 -7.29 30.49
N PHE A 172 23.57 -6.12 30.17
CA PHE A 172 23.12 -5.12 31.15
C PHE A 172 21.79 -5.48 31.82
N GLN A 173 21.22 -6.64 31.52
CA GLN A 173 19.93 -7.11 32.06
C GLN A 173 18.75 -6.15 31.77
N VAL A 174 18.85 -5.36 30.69
CA VAL A 174 17.80 -4.44 30.24
C VAL A 174 16.64 -5.25 29.67
N GLN A 175 15.44 -5.07 30.20
CA GLN A 175 14.23 -5.75 29.72
C GLN A 175 13.34 -4.79 28.92
N ARG A 176 13.39 -3.48 29.21
CA ARG A 176 12.41 -2.51 28.71
C ARG A 176 13.05 -1.52 27.73
N VAL A 177 12.64 -1.56 26.45
CA VAL A 177 13.30 -0.79 25.37
C VAL A 177 12.28 0.00 24.55
N GLY A 178 12.56 1.28 24.30
CA GLY A 178 11.87 2.10 23.30
C GLY A 178 12.58 2.08 21.95
N LEU A 179 11.84 2.14 20.84
CA LEU A 179 12.40 2.17 19.48
C LEU A 179 12.09 3.51 18.78
N VAL A 180 13.11 4.21 18.29
CA VAL A 180 12.98 5.45 17.51
C VAL A 180 13.74 5.28 16.19
N HIS A 181 13.07 5.38 15.05
CA HIS A 181 13.68 5.10 13.75
C HIS A 181 13.25 6.05 12.62
N GLY A 182 14.04 6.11 11.55
CA GLY A 182 13.70 6.85 10.32
C GLY A 182 12.82 6.04 9.36
N THR A 183 12.33 6.70 8.31
CA THR A 183 11.48 6.08 7.27
C THR A 183 12.23 5.34 6.17
N ALA A 184 13.54 5.59 5.99
CA ALA A 184 14.32 4.93 4.95
C ALA A 184 14.40 3.41 5.20
N ALA A 185 14.37 2.61 4.12
CA ALA A 185 14.30 1.15 4.18
C ALA A 185 15.40 0.50 5.05
N ILE A 186 16.56 1.14 5.17
CA ILE A 186 17.65 0.68 6.03
C ILE A 186 17.34 0.77 7.53
N PHE A 187 16.60 1.79 7.98
CA PHE A 187 16.19 1.95 9.37
C PHE A 187 15.00 1.07 9.71
N VAL A 188 14.08 0.90 8.76
CA VAL A 188 12.99 -0.08 8.83
C VAL A 188 13.57 -1.49 9.00
N GLY A 189 14.55 -1.88 8.17
CA GLY A 189 15.24 -3.17 8.28
C GLY A 189 16.06 -3.35 9.57
N LEU A 190 16.69 -2.29 10.09
CA LEU A 190 17.36 -2.30 11.40
C LEU A 190 16.38 -2.56 12.54
N ARG A 191 15.23 -1.87 12.54
CA ARG A 191 14.15 -2.05 13.51
C ARG A 191 13.58 -3.46 13.45
N ASP A 192 13.24 -3.94 12.26
CA ASP A 192 12.60 -5.24 12.07
C ASP A 192 13.51 -6.38 12.55
N LEU A 193 14.81 -6.27 12.27
CA LEU A 193 15.80 -7.22 12.75
C LEU A 193 16.04 -7.14 14.27
N PHE A 194 15.95 -5.94 14.86
CA PHE A 194 16.01 -5.80 16.33
C PHE A 194 14.79 -6.46 16.98
N ARG A 195 13.58 -6.22 16.45
CA ARG A 195 12.34 -6.88 16.87
C ARG A 195 12.42 -8.41 16.73
N GLU A 196 12.96 -8.92 15.61
CA GLU A 196 13.10 -10.36 15.37
C GLU A 196 13.96 -11.03 16.45
N ASN A 197 15.09 -10.42 16.82
CA ASN A 197 15.98 -10.95 17.86
C ASN A 197 15.35 -10.88 19.25
N VAL A 198 14.68 -9.76 19.58
CA VAL A 198 13.91 -9.58 20.81
C VAL A 198 12.80 -10.62 20.96
N GLN A 199 12.03 -10.85 19.89
CA GLN A 199 10.96 -11.85 19.88
C GLN A 199 11.53 -13.27 20.04
N ARG A 200 12.61 -13.59 19.32
CA ARG A 200 13.28 -14.90 19.38
C ARG A 200 13.83 -15.22 20.77
N ASP A 201 14.48 -14.25 21.44
CA ASP A 201 14.95 -14.42 22.81
C ASP A 201 13.80 -14.73 23.78
N THR A 202 12.66 -14.06 23.57
CA THR A 202 11.42 -14.21 24.35
C THR A 202 10.80 -15.59 24.13
N GLU A 203 10.69 -16.04 22.88
CA GLU A 203 10.19 -17.38 22.51
C GLU A 203 11.10 -18.51 23.00
N ALA A 204 12.42 -18.29 22.98
CA ALA A 204 13.41 -19.21 23.52
C ALA A 204 13.50 -19.19 25.07
N GLY A 205 12.85 -18.22 25.73
CA GLY A 205 12.90 -18.03 27.19
C GLY A 205 14.31 -17.65 27.70
N THR A 206 15.16 -17.10 26.84
CA THR A 206 16.57 -16.78 27.16
C THR A 206 16.72 -15.41 27.82
N HIS A 207 15.87 -14.46 27.45
CA HIS A 207 15.79 -13.13 28.06
C HIS A 207 14.38 -12.57 27.88
N ALA A 208 13.86 -11.90 28.91
CA ALA A 208 12.54 -11.28 28.87
C ALA A 208 12.66 -9.85 28.30
N TRP A 209 11.88 -9.56 27.24
CA TRP A 209 11.91 -8.28 26.54
C TRP A 209 10.51 -7.66 26.43
N THR A 210 10.43 -6.36 26.67
CA THR A 210 9.20 -5.58 26.53
C THR A 210 9.50 -4.29 25.73
N VAL A 211 8.99 -4.24 24.49
CA VAL A 211 9.09 -3.05 23.63
C VAL A 211 8.02 -2.04 24.06
N LEU A 212 8.46 -0.94 24.67
CA LEU A 212 7.57 0.03 25.34
C LEU A 212 6.81 0.94 24.37
N PHE A 213 7.48 1.35 23.29
CA PHE A 213 6.92 2.14 22.21
C PHE A 213 7.77 2.00 20.96
N GLU A 214 7.18 2.36 19.82
CA GLU A 214 7.86 2.53 18.54
C GLU A 214 7.44 3.88 17.96
N ALA A 215 8.41 4.69 17.53
CA ALA A 215 8.18 5.99 16.93
C ALA A 215 9.01 6.15 15.65
N THR A 216 8.39 6.73 14.62
CA THR A 216 9.05 7.09 13.37
C THR A 216 9.29 8.59 13.32
N VAL A 217 10.48 9.02 12.88
CA VAL A 217 10.88 10.44 12.86
C VAL A 217 11.12 10.90 11.42
N THR A 218 10.36 11.92 11.01
CA THR A 218 10.41 12.58 9.70
C THR A 218 10.76 14.06 9.79
N ASP A 219 10.53 14.68 10.94
CA ASP A 219 10.50 16.13 11.16
C ASP A 219 10.59 16.44 12.68
N LEU A 220 10.52 17.72 13.03
CA LEU A 220 10.69 18.18 14.41
C LEU A 220 9.51 17.84 15.33
N ASP A 221 8.29 17.73 14.78
CA ASP A 221 7.07 17.45 15.54
C ASP A 221 6.95 15.95 15.84
N SER A 222 7.26 15.09 14.87
CA SER A 222 7.42 13.65 15.08
C SER A 222 8.58 13.31 16.03
N ALA A 223 9.69 14.08 15.99
CA ALA A 223 10.76 13.97 16.98
C ALA A 223 10.30 14.36 18.39
N ALA A 224 9.47 15.41 18.54
CA ALA A 224 8.88 15.79 19.83
C ALA A 224 7.93 14.70 20.35
N ALA A 225 7.03 14.21 19.51
CA ALA A 225 6.11 13.13 19.85
C ALA A 225 6.83 11.83 20.26
N ALA A 226 7.94 11.49 19.60
CA ALA A 226 8.79 10.34 19.97
C ALA A 226 9.39 10.50 21.39
N VAL A 227 9.83 11.71 21.74
CA VAL A 227 10.37 12.04 23.06
C VAL A 227 9.28 12.08 24.13
N ASP A 228 8.09 12.57 23.82
CA ASP A 228 6.95 12.52 24.73
C ASP A 228 6.47 11.09 24.98
N LEU A 229 6.46 10.21 23.97
CA LEU A 229 6.21 8.78 24.15
C LEU A 229 7.28 8.13 25.05
N ARG A 230 8.57 8.46 24.85
CA ARG A 230 9.68 8.00 25.69
C ARG A 230 9.49 8.39 27.16
N ARG A 231 9.02 9.62 27.41
CA ARG A 231 8.66 10.12 28.75
C ARG A 231 7.45 9.39 29.33
N GLN A 232 6.36 9.29 28.57
CA GLN A 232 5.09 8.68 29.01
C GLN A 232 5.18 7.18 29.31
N ARG A 233 6.12 6.45 28.69
CA ARG A 233 6.37 5.01 28.94
C ARG A 233 7.51 4.74 29.91
N ASP A 234 8.14 5.80 30.42
CA ASP A 234 9.38 5.75 31.20
C ASP A 234 10.43 4.80 30.60
N ALA A 235 10.78 5.05 29.33
CA ALA A 235 11.74 4.25 28.60
C ALA A 235 13.18 4.70 28.89
N LYS A 236 13.71 4.20 30.01
CA LYS A 236 15.10 4.43 30.47
C LYS A 236 16.14 4.07 29.42
N TRP A 237 15.87 3.04 28.61
CA TRP A 237 16.68 2.64 27.47
C TRP A 237 15.90 2.84 26.16
N SER A 238 16.55 3.44 25.16
CA SER A 238 15.94 3.64 23.85
C SER A 238 16.95 3.45 22.72
N VAL A 239 16.52 2.76 21.67
CA VAL A 239 17.29 2.51 20.45
C VAL A 239 16.97 3.59 19.43
N LEU A 240 17.99 4.23 18.87
CA LEU A 240 17.91 5.28 17.86
C LEU A 240 18.51 4.80 16.54
N ALA A 241 17.69 4.83 15.47
CA ALA A 241 18.03 4.36 14.14
C ALA A 241 17.55 5.36 13.06
N THR A 242 18.20 6.53 12.95
CA THR A 242 17.77 7.70 12.16
C THR A 242 18.96 8.37 11.49
N TYR A 243 18.80 9.07 10.35
CA TYR A 243 19.91 9.89 9.79
C TYR A 243 20.40 10.95 10.80
N GLU A 244 21.61 11.46 10.61
CA GLU A 244 22.32 12.34 11.57
C GLU A 244 21.53 13.58 12.00
N ASP A 245 20.85 14.19 11.04
CA ASP A 245 19.94 15.31 11.20
C ASP A 245 18.70 14.93 12.03
N HIS A 246 18.02 13.84 11.68
CA HIS A 246 16.87 13.31 12.43
C HIS A 246 17.26 12.84 13.83
N GLY A 247 18.46 12.29 14.03
CA GLY A 247 19.02 11.96 15.33
C GLY A 247 19.26 13.21 16.19
N ALA A 248 19.81 14.28 15.59
CA ALA A 248 19.98 15.55 16.26
C ALA A 248 18.64 16.21 16.66
N MET A 249 17.58 16.10 15.83
CA MET A 249 16.22 16.52 16.21
C MET A 249 15.76 15.84 17.51
N VAL A 250 15.85 14.50 17.56
CA VAL A 250 15.40 13.70 18.72
C VAL A 250 16.20 14.04 19.97
N LEU A 251 17.51 14.19 19.86
CA LEU A 251 18.38 14.56 20.99
C LEU A 251 18.10 15.99 21.49
N CYS A 252 17.83 16.94 20.59
CA CYS A 252 17.40 18.30 20.95
C CYS A 252 16.07 18.31 21.70
N GLN A 253 15.06 17.55 21.24
CA GLN A 253 13.80 17.43 21.95
C GLN A 253 13.96 16.70 23.30
N ALA A 254 14.81 15.67 23.37
CA ALA A 254 15.14 14.99 24.63
C ALA A 254 15.78 15.95 25.65
N TYR A 255 16.67 16.85 25.22
CA TYR A 255 17.21 17.91 26.07
C TYR A 255 16.11 18.82 26.60
N ARG A 256 15.25 19.33 25.71
CA ARG A 256 14.15 20.24 26.06
C ARG A 256 13.13 19.65 27.04
N HIS A 257 12.93 18.33 26.99
CA HIS A 257 12.02 17.60 27.88
C HIS A 257 12.73 17.05 29.14
N GLY A 258 14.03 17.34 29.32
CA GLY A 258 14.83 16.95 30.49
C GLY A 258 15.17 15.45 30.54
N LEU A 259 15.07 14.71 29.44
CA LEU A 259 15.31 13.27 29.38
C LEU A 259 16.79 12.95 29.16
N LEU A 260 17.61 13.28 30.17
CA LEU A 260 19.07 13.23 30.14
C LEU A 260 19.64 11.97 30.82
N ALA A 261 20.89 11.64 30.49
CA ALA A 261 21.67 10.65 31.22
C ALA A 261 22.07 11.15 32.63
N PRO A 262 22.27 10.28 33.64
CA PRO A 262 22.30 8.82 33.55
C PRO A 262 20.93 8.12 33.53
N ASP A 263 19.83 8.85 33.75
CA ASP A 263 18.50 8.23 33.87
C ASP A 263 17.92 7.79 32.52
N TYR A 264 18.21 8.53 31.44
CA TYR A 264 17.69 8.24 30.10
C TYR A 264 18.82 8.02 29.09
N ASN A 265 19.00 6.77 28.68
CA ASN A 265 20.14 6.28 27.89
C ASN A 265 19.71 5.93 26.47
N TRP A 266 20.66 6.08 25.53
CA TRP A 266 20.47 5.84 24.11
C TRP A 266 21.45 4.78 23.60
N LEU A 267 20.97 3.91 22.69
CA LEU A 267 21.80 3.06 21.85
C LEU A 267 21.65 3.48 20.38
N LEU A 268 22.76 3.67 19.69
CA LEU A 268 22.80 4.22 18.34
C LEU A 268 23.15 3.16 17.30
N LEU A 269 22.18 2.73 16.50
CA LEU A 269 22.31 1.51 15.68
C LEU A 269 22.90 1.69 14.28
N ASN A 270 23.00 2.91 13.72
CA ASN A 270 23.29 2.99 12.28
C ASN A 270 24.71 2.61 11.85
N GLY A 271 25.72 2.33 12.67
CA GLY A 271 27.00 1.88 12.11
C GLY A 271 27.90 2.93 11.41
N TRP A 272 27.37 3.99 10.78
CA TRP A 272 28.10 4.88 9.84
C TRP A 272 28.02 6.39 10.15
N TRP A 273 27.88 6.78 11.43
CA TRP A 273 27.76 8.19 11.84
C TRP A 273 29.09 8.96 11.72
N ASN A 274 29.01 10.20 11.25
CA ASN A 274 30.04 11.20 11.43
C ASN A 274 30.24 11.45 12.94
N PRO A 275 31.46 11.29 13.49
CA PRO A 275 31.72 11.56 14.90
C PRO A 275 31.31 12.98 15.32
N ASN A 276 31.35 13.95 14.40
CA ASN A 276 31.07 15.36 14.66
C ASN A 276 29.61 15.75 14.40
N PHE A 277 28.69 14.79 14.21
CA PHE A 277 27.29 15.07 13.82
C PHE A 277 26.57 16.04 14.76
N ILE A 278 26.89 16.01 16.06
CA ILE A 278 26.34 16.92 17.08
C ILE A 278 26.61 18.38 16.70
N ASN A 279 27.89 18.72 16.44
CA ASN A 279 28.30 20.06 16.06
C ASN A 279 27.90 20.42 14.61
N ALA A 280 27.78 19.43 13.73
CA ALA A 280 27.39 19.65 12.33
C ALA A 280 25.90 20.01 12.15
N ASN A 281 25.02 19.51 13.04
CA ASN A 281 23.57 19.67 12.90
C ASN A 281 22.95 20.64 13.93
N ALA A 282 23.60 20.91 15.06
CA ALA A 282 23.11 21.87 16.06
C ALA A 282 23.01 23.31 15.52
N GLY A 283 22.05 24.07 16.03
CA GLY A 283 21.73 25.42 15.57
C GLY A 283 21.12 25.51 14.16
N SER A 284 20.78 24.38 13.54
CA SER A 284 20.09 24.33 12.25
C SER A 284 18.58 24.55 12.41
N PRO A 285 17.83 24.88 11.33
CA PRO A 285 16.37 24.95 11.38
C PRO A 285 15.70 23.64 11.82
N LEU A 286 16.38 22.50 11.61
CA LEU A 286 15.92 21.17 11.98
C LEU A 286 16.28 20.83 13.44
N CYS A 287 17.43 21.28 13.93
CA CYS A 287 17.87 21.10 15.32
C CYS A 287 18.17 22.47 15.96
N PRO A 288 17.15 23.14 16.54
CA PRO A 288 17.29 24.50 17.08
C PRO A 288 18.01 24.60 18.44
N CYS A 289 18.53 23.48 18.96
CA CYS A 289 19.34 23.45 20.18
C CYS A 289 20.81 23.77 19.87
N ALA A 290 21.54 24.28 20.86
CA ALA A 290 22.98 24.48 20.79
C ALA A 290 23.74 23.14 20.90
N ALA A 291 25.01 23.11 20.46
CA ALA A 291 25.77 21.87 20.32
C ALA A 291 26.13 21.22 21.67
N ASP A 292 26.25 22.03 22.73
CA ASP A 292 26.39 21.58 24.12
C ASP A 292 25.09 21.02 24.69
N GLU A 293 23.93 21.59 24.36
CA GLU A 293 22.61 21.05 24.73
C GLU A 293 22.39 19.67 24.12
N VAL A 294 22.68 19.51 22.82
CA VAL A 294 22.60 18.21 22.13
C VAL A 294 23.62 17.21 22.69
N LEU A 295 24.84 17.65 23.04
CA LEU A 295 25.83 16.80 23.71
C LEU A 295 25.35 16.31 25.08
N HIS A 296 24.71 17.15 25.88
CA HIS A 296 24.16 16.74 27.18
C HIS A 296 23.08 15.66 27.05
N ALA A 297 22.19 15.76 26.05
CA ALA A 297 21.19 14.73 25.78
C ALA A 297 21.77 13.45 25.13
N ALA A 298 22.92 13.57 24.46
CA ALA A 298 23.67 12.45 23.90
C ALA A 298 24.61 11.77 24.91
N TRP A 299 24.86 12.34 26.09
CA TRP A 299 25.88 11.84 27.01
C TRP A 299 25.62 10.39 27.42
N GLY A 300 26.68 9.60 27.51
CA GLY A 300 26.60 8.17 27.86
C GLY A 300 26.07 7.27 26.74
N MET A 301 25.54 7.83 25.65
CA MET A 301 25.03 7.07 24.50
C MET A 301 26.08 6.11 23.94
N ILE A 302 25.72 4.84 23.78
CA ILE A 302 26.58 3.82 23.17
C ILE A 302 26.23 3.71 21.69
N GLY A 303 27.22 3.98 20.84
CA GLY A 303 27.10 3.83 19.40
C GLY A 303 27.87 2.63 18.87
N PHE A 304 27.29 1.95 17.90
CA PHE A 304 27.91 0.83 17.21
C PHE A 304 28.40 1.33 15.84
N THR A 305 29.65 1.07 15.51
CA THR A 305 30.25 1.41 14.21
C THR A 305 31.14 0.30 13.68
N TYR A 306 31.52 0.41 12.42
CA TYR A 306 32.44 -0.51 11.78
C TYR A 306 33.89 -0.23 12.17
N SER A 307 34.76 -1.24 12.08
CA SER A 307 36.17 -1.06 12.43
C SER A 307 36.81 -0.05 11.47
N PRO A 308 37.33 1.09 11.95
CA PRO A 308 38.11 2.00 11.13
C PRO A 308 39.44 1.33 10.73
N LEU A 309 40.19 2.03 9.90
CA LEU A 309 41.62 1.76 9.72
C LEU A 309 42.32 1.84 11.09
N THR A 310 43.06 0.78 11.44
CA THR A 310 43.70 0.67 12.75
C THR A 310 45.14 1.22 12.72
N GLU A 311 45.60 1.78 13.85
CA GLU A 311 46.96 2.31 14.02
C GLU A 311 47.86 1.37 14.84
N THR A 312 47.66 0.06 14.70
CA THR A 312 48.46 -0.93 15.44
C THR A 312 49.70 -1.36 14.65
N ASN A 313 50.65 -2.00 15.35
CA ASN A 313 51.82 -2.64 14.74
C ASN A 313 51.52 -4.02 14.14
N GLU A 314 50.24 -4.45 14.13
CA GLU A 314 49.83 -5.68 13.44
C GLU A 314 50.00 -5.53 11.92
N VAL A 315 50.10 -6.67 11.24
CA VAL A 315 50.49 -6.74 9.83
C VAL A 315 49.34 -7.30 9.00
N HIS A 316 49.05 -6.64 7.88
CA HIS A 316 48.09 -7.09 6.89
C HIS A 316 48.53 -8.42 6.27
N GLY A 317 47.71 -9.46 6.39
CA GLY A 317 48.08 -10.84 6.04
C GLY A 317 48.46 -11.06 4.57
N LEU A 318 47.91 -10.25 3.66
CA LEU A 318 48.28 -10.29 2.23
C LEU A 318 49.40 -9.30 1.84
N SER A 319 49.28 -7.99 2.13
CA SER A 319 50.29 -7.00 1.74
C SER A 319 51.59 -7.02 2.55
N GLY A 320 51.59 -7.59 3.76
CA GLY A 320 52.74 -7.59 4.66
C GLY A 320 53.06 -6.22 5.28
N ARG A 321 52.23 -5.19 5.06
CA ARG A 321 52.40 -3.86 5.68
C ARG A 321 51.78 -3.80 7.07
N ARG A 322 52.35 -2.96 7.96
CA ARG A 322 51.75 -2.69 9.27
C ARG A 322 50.54 -1.77 9.11
N PHE A 323 49.50 -1.97 9.92
CA PHE A 323 48.29 -1.14 9.87
C PHE A 323 48.61 0.34 10.15
N ALA A 324 49.47 0.63 11.14
CA ALA A 324 49.98 1.98 11.39
C ALA A 324 50.62 2.65 10.15
N ASP A 325 51.34 1.90 9.29
CA ASP A 325 51.95 2.48 8.08
C ASP A 325 50.89 2.76 7.00
N ILE A 326 49.92 1.85 6.81
CA ILE A 326 48.80 2.03 5.86
C ILE A 326 47.98 3.26 6.27
N THR A 327 47.63 3.37 7.55
CA THR A 327 46.82 4.45 8.10
C THR A 327 47.55 5.80 8.07
N ALA A 328 48.85 5.82 8.39
CA ALA A 328 49.67 7.04 8.31
C ALA A 328 49.88 7.54 6.87
N ASP A 329 49.99 6.62 5.89
CA ASP A 329 50.01 7.01 4.48
C ASP A 329 48.65 7.54 4.04
N TYR A 330 47.54 6.85 4.36
CA TYR A 330 46.19 7.31 4.05
C TYR A 330 45.93 8.75 4.53
N TYR A 331 46.23 9.06 5.80
CA TYR A 331 46.05 10.42 6.33
C TYR A 331 46.97 11.46 5.68
N ARG A 332 48.20 11.07 5.28
CA ARG A 332 49.13 11.97 4.58
C ARG A 332 48.63 12.32 3.18
N GLU A 333 48.25 11.31 2.40
CA GLU A 333 47.79 11.47 1.03
C GLU A 333 46.44 12.22 0.97
N THR A 334 45.51 11.90 1.89
CA THR A 334 44.22 12.61 1.98
C THR A 334 44.35 14.06 2.45
N ALA A 335 45.29 14.38 3.34
CA ALA A 335 45.57 15.77 3.71
C ALA A 335 46.05 16.61 2.51
N ALA A 336 46.83 16.02 1.60
CA ALA A 336 47.24 16.67 0.34
C ALA A 336 46.10 16.82 -0.69
N PHE A 337 44.99 16.09 -0.53
CA PHE A 337 43.84 16.12 -1.44
C PHE A 337 42.95 17.36 -1.26
N GLY A 338 42.95 17.97 -0.06
CA GLY A 338 42.51 19.35 0.18
C GLY A 338 41.01 19.55 0.45
N ASN A 339 40.65 19.58 1.74
CA ASN A 339 39.92 20.68 2.44
C ASN A 339 39.44 20.26 3.85
N GLY A 340 39.83 19.08 4.35
CA GLY A 340 39.64 18.64 5.75
C GLY A 340 38.22 18.22 6.15
N THR A 341 37.18 18.58 5.39
CA THR A 341 35.76 18.33 5.73
C THR A 341 35.25 16.92 5.41
N GLY A 342 36.14 15.92 5.31
CA GLY A 342 35.79 14.53 4.93
C GLY A 342 36.60 13.45 5.65
N ILE A 343 37.35 13.80 6.69
CA ILE A 343 38.20 12.85 7.44
C ILE A 343 37.36 12.11 8.49
N SER A 344 36.60 11.10 8.06
CA SER A 344 36.28 9.87 8.83
C SER A 344 35.21 9.06 8.09
N TRP A 345 35.59 8.30 7.05
CA TRP A 345 34.75 7.19 6.59
C TRP A 345 35.34 5.90 7.13
N ASN A 346 34.67 5.29 8.13
CA ASN A 346 35.10 4.07 8.83
C ASN A 346 35.15 2.82 7.93
N ALA A 347 35.02 2.99 6.61
CA ALA A 347 34.96 1.94 5.63
C ALA A 347 36.09 1.95 4.60
N MET A 348 37.04 2.89 4.69
CA MET A 348 38.19 2.93 3.79
C MET A 348 39.11 1.69 3.92
N GLY A 349 39.19 1.10 5.11
CA GLY A 349 39.83 -0.21 5.31
C GLY A 349 39.15 -1.33 4.52
N TYR A 350 37.82 -1.32 4.40
CA TYR A 350 37.09 -2.32 3.60
C TYR A 350 37.35 -2.18 2.09
N VAL A 351 37.63 -0.97 1.60
CA VAL A 351 38.02 -0.74 0.18
C VAL A 351 39.42 -1.31 -0.08
N TYR A 352 40.37 -1.04 0.81
CA TYR A 352 41.73 -1.56 0.74
C TYR A 352 41.76 -3.10 0.86
N ASP A 353 41.11 -3.66 1.89
CA ASP A 353 40.96 -5.10 2.10
C ASP A 353 40.28 -5.76 0.88
N GLY A 354 39.24 -5.12 0.32
CA GLY A 354 38.49 -5.61 -0.84
C GLY A 354 39.30 -5.70 -2.13
N LEU A 355 40.26 -4.79 -2.34
CA LEU A 355 41.16 -4.89 -3.49
C LEU A 355 42.19 -6.02 -3.32
N TRP A 356 42.74 -6.18 -2.11
CA TRP A 356 43.63 -7.29 -1.78
C TRP A 356 42.92 -8.66 -1.85
N GLN A 357 41.67 -8.73 -1.41
CA GLN A 357 40.77 -9.88 -1.59
C GLN A 357 40.66 -10.27 -3.06
N ILE A 358 40.35 -9.30 -3.94
CA ILE A 358 40.26 -9.51 -5.39
C ILE A 358 41.59 -10.03 -5.96
N ALA A 359 42.71 -9.43 -5.57
CA ALA A 359 44.03 -9.85 -6.04
C ALA A 359 44.39 -11.28 -5.59
N SER A 360 44.07 -11.64 -4.35
CA SER A 360 44.25 -12.99 -3.81
C SER A 360 43.40 -14.04 -4.54
N VAL A 361 42.12 -13.74 -4.75
CA VAL A 361 41.18 -14.65 -5.44
C VAL A 361 41.56 -14.84 -6.91
N LEU A 362 41.99 -13.79 -7.61
CA LEU A 362 42.54 -13.90 -8.97
C LEU A 362 43.86 -14.67 -9.01
N HIS A 363 44.71 -14.57 -7.98
CA HIS A 363 45.93 -15.36 -7.84
C HIS A 363 45.62 -16.84 -7.65
N GLY A 364 44.68 -17.16 -6.76
CA GLY A 364 44.18 -18.52 -6.55
C GLY A 364 43.66 -19.17 -7.84
N PHE A 365 42.94 -18.42 -8.67
CA PHE A 365 42.42 -18.92 -9.95
C PHE A 365 43.49 -19.06 -11.04
N LEU A 366 44.27 -18.00 -11.31
CA LEU A 366 45.21 -17.98 -12.44
C LEU A 366 46.51 -18.73 -12.16
N ILE A 367 46.98 -18.70 -10.90
CA ILE A 367 48.32 -19.17 -10.51
C ILE A 367 48.22 -20.49 -9.75
N ASP A 368 47.51 -20.53 -8.62
CA ASP A 368 47.47 -21.74 -7.77
C ASP A 368 46.68 -22.88 -8.42
N GLN A 369 45.56 -22.57 -9.09
CA GLN A 369 44.80 -23.51 -9.93
C GLN A 369 45.33 -23.61 -11.37
N ASN A 370 46.34 -22.81 -11.74
CA ASN A 370 47.00 -22.80 -13.06
C ASN A 370 46.00 -22.72 -14.26
N ARG A 371 45.00 -21.83 -14.18
CA ARG A 371 43.97 -21.62 -15.22
C ARG A 371 44.38 -20.56 -16.24
N SER A 372 43.84 -20.65 -17.46
CA SER A 372 44.10 -19.64 -18.48
C SER A 372 43.34 -18.34 -18.21
N TYR A 373 43.96 -17.22 -18.56
CA TYR A 373 43.33 -15.89 -18.63
C TYR A 373 42.05 -15.91 -19.48
N ASP A 374 42.04 -16.69 -20.57
CA ASP A 374 40.93 -16.71 -21.55
C ASP A 374 39.67 -17.43 -21.00
N GLU A 375 39.74 -18.00 -19.78
CA GLU A 375 38.61 -18.63 -19.09
C GLU A 375 37.83 -17.68 -18.19
N LEU A 376 38.35 -16.47 -17.95
CA LEU A 376 37.65 -15.42 -17.20
C LEU A 376 36.33 -15.03 -17.90
N ASN A 377 35.36 -14.53 -17.12
CA ASN A 377 34.01 -14.23 -17.58
C ASN A 377 33.24 -15.45 -18.13
N THR A 378 33.55 -16.65 -17.65
CA THR A 378 32.71 -17.85 -17.81
C THR A 378 31.92 -18.12 -16.54
N ASP A 379 30.83 -18.88 -16.64
CA ASP A 379 30.04 -19.27 -15.46
C ASP A 379 30.88 -20.10 -14.48
N PHE A 380 31.78 -20.94 -15.01
CA PHE A 380 32.78 -21.68 -14.22
C PHE A 380 33.77 -20.74 -13.51
N SER A 381 34.34 -19.74 -14.19
CA SER A 381 35.27 -18.81 -13.53
C SER A 381 34.57 -17.99 -12.46
N ARG A 382 33.33 -17.53 -12.70
CA ARG A 382 32.56 -16.76 -11.71
C ARG A 382 32.31 -17.58 -10.44
N ASP A 383 31.91 -18.85 -10.59
CA ASP A 383 31.72 -19.76 -9.47
C ASP A 383 33.04 -20.06 -8.75
N SER A 384 34.11 -20.43 -9.48
CA SER A 384 35.42 -20.72 -8.88
C SER A 384 36.01 -19.53 -8.11
N LEU A 385 35.95 -18.31 -8.68
CA LEU A 385 36.39 -17.09 -8.00
C LEU A 385 35.56 -16.82 -6.74
N TYR A 386 34.24 -17.05 -6.79
CA TYR A 386 33.38 -16.89 -5.63
C TYR A 386 33.68 -17.94 -4.54
N GLN A 387 33.90 -19.21 -4.90
CA GLN A 387 34.33 -20.24 -3.94
C GLN A 387 35.70 -19.94 -3.32
N LEU A 388 36.67 -19.44 -4.10
CA LEU A 388 37.96 -18.96 -3.61
C LEU A 388 37.82 -17.77 -2.65
N THR A 389 36.81 -16.92 -2.86
CA THR A 389 36.49 -15.77 -1.98
C THR A 389 36.03 -16.25 -0.61
N LEU A 390 35.22 -17.32 -0.56
CA LEU A 390 34.74 -17.96 0.69
C LEU A 390 35.83 -18.74 1.44
N GLN A 391 36.98 -18.99 0.82
CA GLN A 391 38.13 -19.69 1.41
C GLN A 391 39.18 -18.75 2.02
N GLN A 392 39.05 -17.43 1.84
CA GLN A 392 40.00 -16.47 2.39
C GLN A 392 39.83 -16.34 3.92
N ASP A 393 40.95 -16.38 4.63
CA ASP A 393 41.05 -16.16 6.08
C ASP A 393 42.39 -15.49 6.39
N TYR A 394 42.38 -14.17 6.62
CA TYR A 394 43.59 -13.38 6.92
C TYR A 394 43.28 -12.16 7.80
N MET A 395 44.30 -11.51 8.36
CA MET A 395 44.13 -10.23 9.05
C MET A 395 44.15 -9.07 8.04
N GLY A 396 43.00 -8.41 7.86
CA GLY A 396 42.86 -7.19 7.06
C GLY A 396 43.02 -5.92 7.91
N SER A 397 43.12 -4.78 7.25
CA SER A 397 43.33 -3.46 7.87
C SER A 397 42.16 -3.01 8.77
N SER A 398 40.95 -3.53 8.49
CA SER A 398 39.74 -3.34 9.29
C SER A 398 39.37 -4.60 10.12
N GLY A 399 40.37 -5.38 10.55
CA GLY A 399 40.21 -6.62 11.31
C GLY A 399 40.23 -7.89 10.44
N ARG A 400 39.95 -9.06 11.04
CA ARG A 400 39.99 -10.35 10.32
C ARG A 400 39.06 -10.35 9.10
N VAL A 401 39.56 -10.80 7.95
CA VAL A 401 38.80 -11.06 6.72
C VAL A 401 38.53 -12.55 6.64
N ARG A 402 37.29 -12.94 6.90
CA ARG A 402 36.78 -14.30 6.70
C ARG A 402 35.31 -14.22 6.33
N LEU A 403 34.87 -14.98 5.33
CA LEU A 403 33.46 -14.99 4.92
C LEU A 403 32.72 -16.20 5.49
N PHE A 404 31.44 -16.02 5.82
CA PHE A 404 30.57 -17.13 6.22
C PHE A 404 30.34 -18.09 5.03
N ASN A 405 30.77 -19.34 5.23
CA ASN A 405 30.73 -20.44 4.25
C ASN A 405 29.86 -21.62 4.76
N GLY A 406 28.75 -21.29 5.42
CA GLY A 406 27.84 -22.26 6.01
C GLY A 406 26.53 -21.60 6.44
N VAL A 407 25.45 -22.38 6.50
CA VAL A 407 24.16 -21.90 6.99
C VAL A 407 24.25 -21.67 8.49
N ASP A 408 24.18 -20.40 8.93
CA ASP A 408 23.77 -20.10 10.30
C ASP A 408 22.27 -20.43 10.42
N PRO A 409 21.89 -21.51 11.13
CA PRO A 409 20.50 -21.98 11.19
C PRO A 409 19.60 -21.02 11.99
N THR A 410 20.18 -20.00 12.63
CA THR A 410 19.45 -18.95 13.33
C THR A 410 19.14 -17.74 12.43
N THR A 411 19.41 -17.81 11.11
CA THR A 411 19.18 -16.66 10.22
C THR A 411 18.34 -16.99 8.99
N THR A 412 17.29 -16.21 8.78
CA THR A 412 16.46 -16.22 7.57
C THR A 412 16.53 -14.84 6.89
N PRO A 413 17.09 -14.72 5.67
CA PRO A 413 17.87 -15.73 4.95
C PRO A 413 19.23 -16.01 5.65
N PRO A 414 19.86 -17.17 5.38
CA PRO A 414 21.17 -17.53 5.92
C PRO A 414 22.27 -16.53 5.56
N SER A 415 23.13 -16.20 6.53
CA SER A 415 24.34 -15.40 6.31
C SER A 415 25.39 -16.17 5.49
N PHE A 416 25.52 -15.88 4.20
CA PHE A 416 26.48 -16.54 3.30
C PHE A 416 27.14 -15.51 2.37
N GLY A 417 28.46 -15.56 2.21
CA GLY A 417 29.23 -14.53 1.47
C GLY A 417 29.40 -13.20 2.21
N ASP A 418 28.95 -13.13 3.46
CA ASP A 418 29.12 -12.00 4.38
C ASP A 418 30.40 -12.14 5.19
N ARG A 419 31.10 -11.03 5.48
CA ARG A 419 32.28 -11.03 6.36
C ARG A 419 31.88 -11.25 7.82
N GLU A 420 32.46 -12.29 8.41
CA GLU A 420 32.65 -12.41 9.85
C GLU A 420 33.51 -11.22 10.30
N GLY A 421 32.97 -10.35 11.14
CA GLY A 421 33.70 -9.15 11.53
C GLY A 421 33.25 -8.58 12.85
N ALA A 422 34.11 -7.70 13.34
CA ALA A 422 33.94 -7.03 14.62
C ALA A 422 33.15 -5.73 14.46
N VAL A 423 32.41 -5.35 15.50
CA VAL A 423 31.74 -4.06 15.62
C VAL A 423 32.50 -3.25 16.66
N LEU A 424 32.95 -2.06 16.27
CA LEU A 424 33.55 -1.09 17.17
C LEU A 424 32.43 -0.44 17.99
N MET A 425 32.56 -0.49 19.31
CA MET A 425 31.66 0.21 20.22
C MET A 425 32.29 1.54 20.62
N LEU A 426 31.53 2.61 20.49
CA LEU A 426 31.87 3.96 20.89
C LEU A 426 30.93 4.43 22.00
N GLN A 427 31.40 5.36 22.85
CA GLN A 427 30.55 6.06 23.81
C GLN A 427 30.65 7.56 23.65
N VAL A 428 29.54 8.29 23.74
CA VAL A 428 29.56 9.74 23.92
C VAL A 428 30.01 10.08 25.35
N ALA A 429 31.28 10.45 25.50
CA ALA A 429 31.94 10.70 26.79
C ALA A 429 32.96 11.85 26.75
N ALA A 430 33.04 12.59 25.64
CA ALA A 430 34.06 13.61 25.38
C ALA A 430 33.44 14.96 24.95
N THR A 431 34.17 15.75 24.15
CA THR A 431 33.83 17.16 23.87
C THR A 431 32.92 17.33 22.66
N VAL A 432 32.25 18.47 22.53
CA VAL A 432 31.39 18.80 21.35
C VAL A 432 32.10 18.59 20.00
N MET A 433 33.41 18.84 19.94
CA MET A 433 34.21 18.71 18.71
C MET A 433 34.65 17.27 18.39
N GLN A 434 34.65 16.38 19.38
CA GLN A 434 34.96 14.95 19.27
C GLN A 434 34.22 14.23 20.41
N PRO A 435 32.91 13.95 20.25
CA PRO A 435 32.07 13.48 21.36
C PRO A 435 32.24 12.01 21.68
N PHE A 436 32.59 11.19 20.68
CA PHE A 436 32.75 9.74 20.82
C PHE A 436 34.16 9.33 21.23
N GLU A 437 34.27 8.50 22.26
CA GLU A 437 35.46 7.72 22.59
C GLU A 437 35.28 6.24 22.26
N GLN A 438 36.37 5.51 22.05
CA GLN A 438 36.36 4.06 21.84
C GLN A 438 36.13 3.31 23.15
N LEU A 439 35.03 2.54 23.22
CA LEU A 439 34.57 1.83 24.42
C LEU A 439 34.99 0.36 24.44
N GLY A 440 34.87 -0.33 23.30
CA GLY A 440 35.10 -1.77 23.19
C GLY A 440 34.98 -2.29 21.77
N ILE A 441 35.18 -3.59 21.59
CA ILE A 441 35.04 -4.30 20.31
C ILE A 441 34.17 -5.53 20.55
N TRP A 442 33.02 -5.60 19.87
CA TRP A 442 32.19 -6.81 19.84
C TRP A 442 32.68 -7.74 18.73
N THR A 443 32.69 -9.05 19.00
CA THR A 443 32.96 -10.12 18.03
C THR A 443 31.97 -11.26 18.25
N PRO A 444 31.85 -12.24 17.32
CA PRO A 444 31.06 -13.45 17.56
C PRO A 444 31.52 -14.31 18.75
N ALA A 445 32.70 -14.04 19.33
CA ALA A 445 33.19 -14.65 20.56
C ALA A 445 32.83 -13.87 21.84
N GLY A 446 32.12 -12.74 21.70
CA GLY A 446 31.73 -11.83 22.78
C GLY A 446 32.39 -10.44 22.68
N VAL A 447 32.14 -9.62 23.71
CA VAL A 447 32.62 -8.23 23.82
C VAL A 447 33.98 -8.17 24.53
N GLN A 448 34.96 -7.53 23.88
CA GLN A 448 36.21 -7.10 24.50
C GLN A 448 36.11 -5.62 24.88
N TRP A 449 36.07 -5.33 26.17
CA TRP A 449 36.02 -3.94 26.67
C TRP A 449 37.41 -3.29 26.70
N LEU A 450 37.46 -1.99 26.41
CA LEU A 450 38.71 -1.22 26.32
C LEU A 450 38.74 -0.03 27.29
N ARG A 451 37.58 0.47 27.69
CA ARG A 451 37.42 1.56 28.67
C ARG A 451 36.27 1.25 29.63
N ASP A 452 36.29 1.92 30.77
CA ASP A 452 35.15 1.99 31.69
C ASP A 452 34.01 2.78 31.05
N ILE A 453 32.76 2.39 31.32
CA ILE A 453 31.57 3.05 30.76
C ILE A 453 31.20 4.24 31.65
N THR A 454 31.01 5.42 31.08
CA THR A 454 30.66 6.65 31.84
C THR A 454 29.23 7.11 31.54
N TRP A 455 28.38 7.20 32.56
CA TRP A 455 26.95 7.47 32.39
C TRP A 455 26.55 8.91 32.77
N SER A 456 27.44 9.69 33.38
CA SER A 456 27.23 11.11 33.70
C SER A 456 28.46 11.94 33.34
N ALA A 457 28.23 13.17 32.87
CA ALA A 457 29.27 14.15 32.59
C ALA A 457 29.83 14.82 33.86
N THR A 458 29.04 14.82 34.94
CA THR A 458 29.29 15.62 36.15
C THR A 458 29.57 14.77 37.39
N ASP A 459 29.15 13.50 37.40
CA ASP A 459 29.29 12.59 38.53
C ASP A 459 30.09 11.35 38.14
N SER A 460 31.38 11.35 38.51
CA SER A 460 32.30 10.24 38.24
C SER A 460 32.00 8.97 39.03
N SER A 461 31.01 8.95 39.93
CA SER A 461 30.52 7.72 40.55
C SER A 461 29.56 6.94 39.64
N LYS A 462 29.03 7.59 38.60
CA LYS A 462 28.11 6.99 37.61
C LYS A 462 28.88 6.32 36.48
N SER A 463 29.71 5.34 36.82
CA SER A 463 30.52 4.59 35.86
C SER A 463 30.52 3.08 36.13
N THR A 464 30.68 2.29 35.06
CA THR A 464 30.86 0.84 35.11
C THR A 464 32.32 0.47 34.81
N SER A 465 33.00 -0.23 35.71
CA SER A 465 34.38 -0.67 35.51
C SER A 465 34.46 -1.81 34.51
N CYS A 466 35.15 -1.60 33.38
CA CYS A 466 35.27 -2.56 32.28
C CYS A 466 36.68 -2.61 31.65
N SER A 467 37.60 -1.74 32.07
CA SER A 467 38.98 -1.62 31.59
C SER A 467 39.85 -2.87 31.73
N SER A 468 39.42 -3.89 32.48
CA SER A 468 40.05 -5.22 32.55
C SER A 468 39.72 -6.17 31.38
N GLY A 469 38.98 -5.70 30.37
CA GLY A 469 38.53 -6.51 29.21
C GLY A 469 37.13 -7.09 29.38
N THR A 470 36.63 -7.18 30.61
CA THR A 470 35.28 -7.58 31.00
C THR A 470 34.69 -6.56 31.98
N CYS A 471 33.42 -6.22 31.84
CA CYS A 471 32.70 -5.38 32.81
C CYS A 471 32.40 -6.13 34.12
N ASP A 472 32.70 -5.52 35.26
CA ASP A 472 32.14 -5.92 36.55
C ASP A 472 30.82 -5.18 36.80
N LEU A 473 29.72 -5.83 36.40
CA LEU A 473 28.35 -5.33 36.61
C LEU A 473 27.87 -5.46 38.07
N SER A 474 28.67 -6.05 38.97
CA SER A 474 28.30 -6.23 40.39
C SER A 474 28.76 -5.10 41.30
N THR A 475 29.77 -4.33 40.89
CA THR A 475 30.34 -3.21 41.68
C THR A 475 30.23 -1.84 41.01
N GLY A 476 30.06 -1.79 39.68
CA GLY A 476 29.86 -0.54 38.94
C GLY A 476 28.44 0.02 39.02
N TYR A 477 28.28 1.33 38.79
CA TYR A 477 26.96 1.90 38.52
C TYR A 477 26.51 1.50 37.12
N LEU A 478 25.31 0.93 37.02
CA LEU A 478 24.61 0.64 35.77
C LEU A 478 23.28 1.42 35.76
N PRO A 479 22.90 2.08 34.65
CA PRO A 479 21.63 2.77 34.57
C PRO A 479 20.47 1.81 34.77
N VAL A 480 19.52 2.21 35.60
CA VAL A 480 18.40 1.35 36.00
C VAL A 480 17.43 1.15 34.83
N ASP A 481 17.10 -0.10 34.49
CA ASP A 481 16.07 -0.46 33.49
C ASP A 481 14.66 0.03 33.85
N ARG A 482 14.45 0.28 35.15
CA ARG A 482 13.25 0.86 35.74
C ARG A 482 13.63 1.77 36.89
N SER A 483 12.89 2.86 37.09
CA SER A 483 12.93 3.56 38.37
C SER A 483 12.52 2.60 39.50
N SER A 484 13.32 2.50 40.57
CA SER A 484 13.01 1.67 41.74
C SER A 484 11.79 2.19 42.51
N GLU A 485 11.55 3.50 42.40
CA GLU A 485 10.45 4.23 43.00
C GLU A 485 9.80 5.07 41.90
N CYS A 486 8.48 5.06 41.84
CA CYS A 486 7.76 5.97 40.97
C CYS A 486 7.65 7.36 41.63
N PRO A 487 7.76 8.46 40.85
CA PRO A 487 7.55 9.82 41.35
C PRO A 487 6.24 9.93 42.14
N ALA A 488 6.23 10.76 43.20
CA ALA A 488 5.04 10.96 44.01
C ALA A 488 3.84 11.33 43.12
N GLY A 489 2.76 10.57 43.24
CA GLY A 489 1.60 10.60 42.37
C GLY A 489 1.50 9.46 41.35
N THR A 490 2.55 8.69 41.14
CA THR A 490 2.61 7.61 40.14
C THR A 490 2.99 6.27 40.79
N ILE A 491 2.59 5.15 40.17
CA ILE A 491 2.95 3.78 40.63
C ILE A 491 3.37 2.89 39.46
N TRP A 492 4.05 1.79 39.78
CA TRP A 492 4.47 0.81 38.80
C TRP A 492 3.31 -0.07 38.33
N PHE A 493 3.02 -0.09 37.02
CA PHE A 493 1.96 -0.94 36.46
C PHE A 493 2.51 -1.87 35.37
N ASN A 494 2.48 -3.18 35.65
CA ASN A 494 2.67 -4.30 34.70
C ASN A 494 3.62 -4.00 33.53
N GLU A 495 4.88 -3.67 33.84
CA GLU A 495 5.99 -3.40 32.90
C GLU A 495 5.86 -2.14 32.01
N LEU A 496 4.70 -1.48 31.97
CA LEU A 496 4.45 -0.26 31.20
C LEU A 496 5.09 1.00 31.79
N GLY A 497 5.67 0.90 33.00
CA GLY A 497 6.41 1.98 33.67
C GLY A 497 5.64 2.56 34.86
N CYS A 498 6.01 3.78 35.25
CA CYS A 498 5.26 4.56 36.23
C CYS A 498 4.04 5.20 35.59
N THR A 499 2.86 4.73 35.96
CA THR A 499 1.58 5.29 35.55
C THR A 499 1.03 6.18 36.64
N ASP A 500 0.45 7.33 36.28
CA ASP A 500 -0.27 8.18 37.21
C ASP A 500 -1.29 7.40 38.04
N CYS A 501 -1.35 7.71 39.34
CA CYS A 501 -2.50 7.35 40.13
C CYS A 501 -3.74 8.01 39.54
N PRO A 502 -4.81 7.24 39.29
CA PRO A 502 -6.05 7.79 38.79
C PRO A 502 -6.66 8.73 39.83
N THR A 503 -7.49 9.65 39.35
CA THR A 503 -8.20 10.61 40.20
C THR A 503 -8.88 9.92 41.38
N GLY A 504 -8.82 10.59 42.53
CA GLY A 504 -9.23 10.07 43.82
C GLY A 504 -8.16 9.30 44.56
N ARG A 505 -7.10 8.83 43.90
CA ARG A 505 -5.97 8.18 44.59
C ARG A 505 -4.76 9.10 44.68
N PHE A 506 -3.87 8.75 45.60
CA PHE A 506 -2.58 9.39 45.75
C PHE A 506 -1.48 8.34 45.89
N ALA A 507 -0.24 8.75 45.64
CA ALA A 507 0.95 7.98 45.97
C ALA A 507 2.01 8.90 46.55
N ALA A 508 2.40 8.70 47.80
CA ALA A 508 3.65 9.27 48.28
C ALA A 508 4.84 8.67 47.49
N LEU A 509 5.99 9.36 47.51
CA LEU A 509 7.21 8.88 46.85
C LEU A 509 7.53 7.44 47.29
N GLY A 510 7.76 6.53 46.33
CA GLY A 510 8.09 5.14 46.59
C GLY A 510 6.91 4.22 46.96
N MET A 511 5.66 4.69 46.91
CA MET A 511 4.49 3.80 47.05
C MET A 511 4.38 2.80 45.88
N THR A 512 4.13 1.54 46.21
CA THR A 512 3.96 0.44 45.24
C THR A 512 2.52 0.26 44.76
N GLN A 513 1.55 0.93 45.40
CA GLN A 513 0.15 0.94 45.04
C GLN A 513 -0.45 2.32 45.32
N CYS A 514 -1.39 2.76 44.48
CA CYS A 514 -2.09 4.03 44.67
C CYS A 514 -3.07 3.89 45.82
N ASP A 515 -2.76 4.52 46.94
CA ASP A 515 -3.63 4.51 48.10
C ASP A 515 -4.85 5.40 47.85
N PRO A 516 -6.03 4.97 48.33
CA PRO A 516 -7.25 5.74 48.17
C PRO A 516 -7.20 6.96 49.09
N CYS A 517 -7.52 8.17 48.60
CA CYS A 517 -7.59 9.35 49.46
C CYS A 517 -8.45 9.09 50.71
N PRO A 518 -8.01 9.49 51.91
CA PRO A 518 -8.78 9.28 53.12
C PRO A 518 -10.08 10.11 53.08
N THR A 519 -11.07 9.68 53.86
CA THR A 519 -12.33 10.42 53.95
C THR A 519 -12.10 11.82 54.51
N GLY A 520 -12.78 12.82 53.95
CA GLY A 520 -12.51 14.24 54.15
C GLY A 520 -11.42 14.85 53.25
N ALA A 521 -10.80 14.07 52.34
CA ALA A 521 -9.83 14.55 51.36
C ALA A 521 -10.07 13.97 49.95
N PHE A 522 -9.54 14.63 48.92
CA PHE A 522 -9.79 14.30 47.50
C PHE A 522 -8.56 14.45 46.60
N SER A 523 -8.68 13.96 45.36
CA SER A 523 -7.66 14.09 44.32
C SER A 523 -8.30 14.29 42.93
N ASN A 524 -8.40 15.53 42.45
CA ASN A 524 -9.07 15.89 41.17
C ASN A 524 -8.17 15.85 39.93
N VAL A 525 -6.91 15.47 40.11
CA VAL A 525 -5.94 15.32 39.02
C VAL A 525 -5.31 13.94 39.14
N SER A 526 -4.89 13.37 38.00
CA SER A 526 -4.00 12.22 38.03
C SER A 526 -2.62 12.66 38.55
N GLY A 527 -1.82 11.74 39.08
CA GLY A 527 -0.45 12.09 39.50
C GLY A 527 -0.35 12.83 40.84
N LEU A 528 -1.30 12.67 41.77
CA LEU A 528 -1.30 13.44 43.03
C LEU A 528 -0.44 12.80 44.15
N ALA A 529 0.50 13.59 44.69
CA ALA A 529 1.42 13.17 45.75
C ALA A 529 0.79 13.06 47.15
N GLU A 530 -0.18 13.91 47.47
CA GLU A 530 -0.91 13.98 48.74
C GLU A 530 -2.31 14.57 48.50
N CYS A 531 -3.34 14.02 49.14
CA CYS A 531 -4.73 14.43 48.90
C CYS A 531 -5.05 15.81 49.49
N TYR A 532 -5.79 16.62 48.74
CA TYR A 532 -6.27 17.91 49.22
C TYR A 532 -7.40 17.73 50.25
N PRO A 533 -7.40 18.44 51.39
CA PRO A 533 -8.52 18.40 52.33
C PRO A 533 -9.75 19.11 51.75
N CYS A 534 -10.94 18.61 52.04
CA CYS A 534 -12.18 19.25 51.57
C CYS A 534 -12.40 20.63 52.20
N PRO A 535 -12.64 21.71 51.44
CA PRO A 535 -12.98 23.01 52.00
C PRO A 535 -14.32 22.97 52.75
N ALA A 536 -14.51 23.87 53.71
CA ALA A 536 -15.77 23.99 54.45
C ALA A 536 -16.97 24.16 53.49
N GLY A 537 -18.09 23.55 53.82
CA GLY A 537 -19.22 23.33 52.90
C GLY A 537 -19.07 22.10 52.00
N SER A 538 -17.94 21.38 52.01
CA SER A 538 -17.74 20.15 51.22
C SER A 538 -17.06 19.04 52.02
N ILE A 539 -17.26 17.80 51.57
CA ILE A 539 -16.77 16.58 52.24
C ILE A 539 -16.33 15.52 51.23
N SER A 540 -15.76 14.44 51.76
CA SER A 540 -15.49 13.19 51.04
C SER A 540 -15.87 12.02 51.94
N GLU A 541 -17.02 11.39 51.71
CA GLU A 541 -17.50 10.26 52.53
C GLU A 541 -16.79 8.94 52.21
N GLU A 542 -16.37 8.78 50.95
CA GLU A 542 -15.71 7.56 50.47
C GLU A 542 -14.20 7.73 50.45
N ARG A 543 -13.48 6.62 50.62
CA ARG A 543 -12.06 6.61 50.31
C ARG A 543 -11.88 6.58 48.79
N ALA A 544 -10.92 7.34 48.30
CA ALA A 544 -10.66 7.63 46.90
C ALA A 544 -11.60 8.61 46.17
N ALA A 545 -12.10 9.66 46.84
CA ALA A 545 -12.93 10.65 46.15
C ALA A 545 -12.12 11.52 45.15
N PRO A 546 -12.52 11.60 43.86
CA PRO A 546 -11.85 12.43 42.87
C PRO A 546 -12.20 13.91 43.00
N SER A 547 -13.24 14.28 43.73
CA SER A 547 -13.59 15.65 44.08
C SER A 547 -14.19 15.67 45.46
N CYS A 548 -14.09 16.80 46.18
CA CYS A 548 -14.95 16.98 47.34
C CYS A 548 -16.37 17.27 46.86
N THR A 549 -17.28 16.39 47.23
CA THR A 549 -18.70 16.63 47.07
C THR A 549 -19.05 17.75 48.03
N PHE A 550 -19.49 18.89 47.50
CA PHE A 550 -20.15 19.89 48.33
C PHE A 550 -21.24 19.19 49.14
N CYS A 551 -21.34 19.51 50.44
CA CYS A 551 -22.47 19.10 51.25
C CYS A 551 -23.71 19.45 50.47
N GLN A 552 -24.44 18.41 50.10
CA GLN A 552 -25.55 18.57 49.18
C GLN A 552 -26.62 19.42 49.84
N GLN A 553 -27.55 19.89 49.02
CA GLN A 553 -28.65 20.70 49.51
C GLN A 553 -29.32 20.03 50.72
N GLY A 554 -29.78 20.81 51.68
CA GLY A 554 -30.29 20.28 52.95
C GLY A 554 -29.26 19.73 53.91
N PHE A 555 -27.98 19.74 53.58
CA PHE A 555 -26.90 19.40 54.50
C PHE A 555 -25.85 20.53 54.53
N PHE A 556 -25.13 20.65 55.64
CA PHE A 556 -24.11 21.67 55.83
C PHE A 556 -22.88 21.13 56.56
N VAL A 557 -21.74 21.78 56.38
CA VAL A 557 -20.57 21.58 57.24
C VAL A 557 -19.75 22.86 57.34
N ASN A 558 -19.26 23.19 58.54
CA ASN A 558 -18.65 24.48 58.85
C ASN A 558 -17.12 24.44 58.99
N GLN A 559 -16.48 23.28 58.78
CA GLN A 559 -15.03 23.08 58.91
C GLN A 559 -14.49 22.27 57.72
N SER A 560 -13.22 22.48 57.39
CA SER A 560 -12.51 21.76 56.32
C SER A 560 -11.97 20.40 56.79
N GLY A 561 -11.83 19.45 55.87
CA GLY A 561 -11.35 18.09 56.16
C GLY A 561 -12.41 17.15 56.75
N MET A 562 -13.68 17.57 56.73
CA MET A 562 -14.79 16.79 57.29
C MET A 562 -15.22 15.67 56.34
N SER A 563 -15.58 14.52 56.90
CA SER A 563 -15.93 13.30 56.16
C SER A 563 -17.42 12.97 56.12
N GLN A 564 -18.28 13.78 56.76
CA GLN A 564 -19.74 13.65 56.79
C GLN A 564 -20.38 15.04 56.93
N CYS A 565 -21.57 15.25 56.35
CA CYS A 565 -22.32 16.49 56.48
C CYS A 565 -23.42 16.37 57.55
N ALA A 566 -23.71 17.47 58.24
CA ALA A 566 -24.85 17.56 59.16
C ALA A 566 -26.13 17.91 58.39
N LYS A 567 -27.27 17.33 58.78
CA LYS A 567 -28.58 17.67 58.20
C LYS A 567 -29.07 19.05 58.65
N CYS A 568 -29.81 19.72 57.80
CA CYS A 568 -30.70 20.81 58.17
C CYS A 568 -31.95 20.27 58.88
N GLU A 569 -32.33 20.90 59.99
CA GLU A 569 -33.46 20.46 60.83
C GLU A 569 -34.82 20.74 60.14
N GLU A 570 -35.89 20.05 60.54
CA GLU A 570 -37.23 20.22 59.92
C GLU A 570 -37.72 21.68 59.95
N GLY A 571 -38.33 22.12 58.84
CA GLY A 571 -38.67 23.53 58.61
C GLY A 571 -37.51 24.38 58.06
N THR A 572 -36.28 23.85 58.03
CA THR A 572 -35.12 24.48 57.41
C THR A 572 -34.63 23.68 56.19
N TYR A 573 -34.17 24.37 55.16
CA TYR A 573 -33.59 23.81 53.94
C TYR A 573 -32.21 24.42 53.64
N ALA A 574 -31.42 23.85 52.73
CA ALA A 574 -30.16 24.43 52.28
C ALA A 574 -30.07 24.42 50.75
N ASP A 575 -30.64 25.45 50.09
CA ASP A 575 -30.95 25.50 48.65
C ASP A 575 -29.76 25.47 47.68
N ARG A 576 -28.54 25.45 48.18
CA ARG A 576 -27.33 25.34 47.38
C ARG A 576 -26.32 24.44 48.07
N PRO A 577 -25.64 23.53 47.34
CA PRO A 577 -24.52 22.80 47.88
C PRO A 577 -23.44 23.78 48.37
N GLY A 578 -22.62 23.37 49.33
CA GLY A 578 -21.53 24.21 49.83
C GLY A 578 -21.92 25.13 50.98
N LEU A 579 -23.15 25.01 51.49
CA LEU A 579 -23.59 25.80 52.63
C LEU A 579 -22.83 25.40 53.90
N THR A 580 -22.36 26.42 54.62
CA THR A 580 -21.83 26.30 55.98
C THR A 580 -22.92 26.47 57.05
N GLN A 581 -24.18 26.72 56.66
CA GLN A 581 -25.36 26.93 57.51
C GLN A 581 -26.69 26.84 56.70
N CYS A 582 -27.79 26.40 57.32
CA CYS A 582 -29.12 26.22 56.71
C CYS A 582 -30.02 27.51 56.67
N GLN A 583 -31.13 27.46 55.93
CA GLN A 583 -32.11 28.54 55.63
C GLN A 583 -33.58 28.07 55.90
N GLU A 584 -34.63 28.91 55.86
CA GLU A 584 -35.99 28.56 56.35
C GLU A 584 -37.10 28.43 55.28
N CYS A 585 -38.03 27.47 55.41
CA CYS A 585 -39.13 27.17 54.44
C CYS A 585 -40.19 28.28 54.26
N PRO A 586 -40.74 28.52 53.05
CA PRO A 586 -41.77 29.54 52.82
C PRO A 586 -43.23 29.02 52.86
N ALA A 587 -44.09 29.80 53.53
CA ALA A 587 -45.55 29.89 53.35
C ALA A 587 -46.37 28.58 53.26
N GLY A 588 -46.56 27.90 54.40
CA GLY A 588 -47.55 26.82 54.56
C GLY A 588 -47.15 25.49 53.92
N ARG A 589 -45.97 25.44 53.31
CA ARG A 589 -45.34 24.25 52.79
C ARG A 589 -44.27 23.83 53.79
N THR A 590 -44.23 22.56 54.17
CA THR A 590 -43.21 22.02 55.08
C THR A 590 -42.34 21.04 54.34
N THR A 591 -41.08 20.98 54.75
CA THR A 591 -40.21 19.86 54.43
C THR A 591 -40.56 18.74 55.39
N ASN A 592 -40.98 17.61 54.84
CA ASN A 592 -41.56 16.52 55.63
C ASN A 592 -40.50 15.64 56.32
N TYR A 593 -39.24 16.11 56.37
CA TYR A 593 -38.07 15.39 56.86
C TYR A 593 -36.88 16.34 57.06
N GLU A 594 -36.00 16.00 58.01
CA GLU A 594 -34.67 16.59 58.16
C GLU A 594 -33.77 16.32 56.95
N GLY A 595 -33.03 17.34 56.52
CA GLY A 595 -32.12 17.28 55.37
C GLY A 595 -32.71 17.93 54.12
N ALA A 596 -33.53 18.97 54.26
CA ALA A 596 -34.36 19.45 53.17
C ALA A 596 -33.61 20.29 52.13
N LEU A 597 -33.80 19.99 50.84
CA LEU A 597 -32.97 20.57 49.80
C LEU A 597 -33.23 22.08 49.62
N ASP A 598 -34.44 22.46 49.25
CA ASP A 598 -34.77 23.82 48.83
C ASP A 598 -36.16 24.29 49.33
N ALA A 599 -36.53 25.52 48.97
CA ALA A 599 -37.85 26.11 49.22
C ALA A 599 -39.04 25.36 48.56
N ALA A 600 -38.78 24.29 47.77
CA ALA A 600 -39.76 23.49 47.04
C ALA A 600 -39.88 22.04 47.55
N ALA A 601 -38.86 21.54 48.27
CA ALA A 601 -38.99 20.42 49.21
C ALA A 601 -40.02 20.73 50.30
N CYS A 602 -40.24 22.03 50.55
CA CYS A 602 -41.52 22.56 50.99
C CYS A 602 -42.58 22.32 49.86
N THR A 603 -43.08 21.08 49.74
CA THR A 603 -44.15 20.54 48.86
C THR A 603 -44.13 20.93 47.35
N CYS A 604 -44.13 20.05 46.35
CA CYS A 604 -44.07 18.59 46.21
C CYS A 604 -43.33 18.37 44.87
N ASN A 605 -42.20 17.65 44.86
CA ASN A 605 -41.13 17.96 43.91
C ASN A 605 -40.95 16.92 42.78
N GLY A 606 -41.60 17.16 41.64
CA GLY A 606 -41.57 16.38 40.39
C GLY A 606 -42.84 16.60 39.55
N GLN A 607 -42.94 16.00 38.36
CA GLN A 607 -44.22 15.99 37.62
C GLN A 607 -45.19 14.97 38.24
N LEU A 608 -46.41 15.41 38.54
CA LEU A 608 -47.47 14.53 39.03
C LEU A 608 -47.96 13.59 37.92
N TRP A 609 -47.64 12.30 38.05
CA TRP A 609 -48.39 11.24 37.37
C TRP A 609 -49.20 10.48 38.40
N ASN A 610 -50.53 10.51 38.28
CA ASN A 610 -51.47 9.88 39.19
C ASN A 610 -51.38 10.27 40.69
N GLY A 611 -50.64 11.34 41.02
CA GLY A 611 -50.49 11.88 42.39
C GLY A 611 -49.05 11.92 42.94
N GLU A 612 -48.08 11.33 42.24
CA GLU A 612 -46.69 11.13 42.75
C GLU A 612 -45.62 11.69 41.79
N CYS A 613 -44.38 11.86 42.27
CA CYS A 613 -43.26 12.60 41.63
C CYS A 613 -42.04 11.71 41.28
N PHE A 614 -41.35 11.94 40.14
CA PHE A 614 -40.24 11.10 39.60
C PHE A 614 -39.11 11.88 38.85
N ARG A 615 -37.89 11.28 38.66
CA ARG A 615 -36.69 11.86 37.96
C ARG A 615 -35.72 10.77 37.36
N CYS A 616 -34.87 11.12 36.36
CA CYS A 616 -33.85 10.26 35.68
C CYS A 616 -32.37 10.74 35.85
N ARG A 617 -31.39 10.05 35.21
CA ARG A 617 -29.92 10.22 35.35
C ARG A 617 -29.22 10.68 34.05
N ASP A 618 -28.10 11.39 34.18
CA ASP A 618 -27.26 11.96 33.10
C ASP A 618 -26.97 11.05 31.91
N GLY A 619 -26.91 11.65 30.70
CA GLY A 619 -26.75 10.94 29.43
C GLY A 619 -27.98 10.12 29.01
N ALA A 620 -29.05 10.14 29.79
CA ALA A 620 -30.33 9.51 29.49
C ALA A 620 -31.53 10.43 29.80
N ARG A 621 -32.59 10.32 28.99
CA ARG A 621 -33.83 11.11 29.11
C ARG A 621 -35.02 10.23 29.56
N PHE A 622 -36.00 10.82 30.24
CA PHE A 622 -37.21 10.10 30.68
C PHE A 622 -38.27 10.08 29.57
N GLU A 623 -38.67 8.89 29.15
CA GLU A 623 -39.68 8.71 28.09
C GLU A 623 -40.50 7.44 28.37
N LEU A 624 -41.83 7.51 28.19
CA LEU A 624 -42.76 6.38 28.40
C LEU A 624 -42.64 5.64 29.76
N GLY A 625 -42.14 6.31 30.80
CA GLY A 625 -41.97 5.73 32.13
C GLY A 625 -40.61 5.07 32.40
N ALA A 626 -39.63 5.21 31.51
CA ALA A 626 -38.26 4.70 31.69
C ALA A 626 -37.20 5.74 31.28
N CYS A 627 -35.95 5.56 31.75
CA CYS A 627 -34.81 6.38 31.32
C CYS A 627 -34.11 5.72 30.12
N VAL A 628 -33.81 6.48 29.05
CA VAL A 628 -33.24 5.99 27.78
C VAL A 628 -32.00 6.79 27.38
N GLN A 629 -30.90 6.11 27.05
CA GLN A 629 -29.62 6.73 26.65
C GLN A 629 -29.73 7.59 25.37
N CYS A 630 -28.94 8.66 25.28
CA CYS A 630 -28.87 9.51 24.09
C CYS A 630 -28.06 8.88 22.93
N GLN A 631 -28.35 9.31 21.71
CA GLN A 631 -28.04 8.62 20.46
C GLN A 631 -26.93 9.33 19.67
N SER A 632 -26.12 8.60 18.91
CA SER A 632 -24.96 9.17 18.20
C SER A 632 -25.36 10.32 17.25
N GLY A 633 -24.77 11.50 17.45
CA GLY A 633 -25.12 12.73 16.73
C GLY A 633 -25.91 13.75 17.56
N LEU A 634 -26.30 13.40 18.79
CA LEU A 634 -26.86 14.32 19.80
C LEU A 634 -25.88 14.58 20.94
N GLU A 635 -26.01 15.76 21.52
CA GLU A 635 -25.50 16.14 22.83
C GLU A 635 -26.72 16.51 23.71
N CYS A 636 -26.85 15.87 24.88
CA CYS A 636 -28.02 15.97 25.76
C CYS A 636 -27.61 16.45 27.15
N GLU A 637 -27.98 17.67 27.53
CA GLU A 637 -27.86 18.19 28.90
C GLU A 637 -29.23 18.19 29.64
N GLU A 638 -29.23 18.32 30.97
CA GLU A 638 -30.45 18.29 31.78
C GLU A 638 -31.39 19.48 31.48
N GLY A 639 -32.48 19.24 30.76
CA GLY A 639 -33.66 20.12 30.75
C GLY A 639 -33.78 21.13 29.61
N GLU A 640 -32.81 21.20 28.68
CA GLU A 640 -32.89 22.01 27.46
C GLU A 640 -33.12 21.14 26.20
N GLU A 641 -33.45 21.76 25.06
CA GLU A 641 -33.54 21.04 23.78
C GLU A 641 -32.17 20.46 23.40
N PRO A 642 -32.09 19.21 22.92
CA PRO A 642 -30.79 18.57 22.68
C PRO A 642 -30.10 19.21 21.48
N MET A 643 -28.78 19.39 21.58
CA MET A 643 -27.98 19.96 20.50
C MET A 643 -27.56 18.89 19.49
N ILE A 644 -27.68 19.22 18.21
CA ILE A 644 -27.35 18.30 17.10
C ILE A 644 -25.93 18.59 16.62
N LEU A 645 -25.09 17.57 16.53
CA LEU A 645 -23.72 17.72 16.05
C LEU A 645 -23.67 18.05 14.55
N PRO A 646 -22.66 18.80 14.05
CA PRO A 646 -22.46 19.03 12.62
C PRO A 646 -22.41 17.72 11.83
N GLY A 647 -23.05 17.69 10.66
CA GLY A 647 -23.24 16.48 9.85
C GLY A 647 -24.45 15.61 10.23
N PHE A 648 -25.20 15.99 11.27
CA PHE A 648 -26.45 15.34 11.67
C PHE A 648 -27.63 16.32 11.64
N PHE A 649 -28.85 15.76 11.59
CA PHE A 649 -30.10 16.51 11.55
C PHE A 649 -31.20 15.78 12.33
N ALA A 650 -32.07 16.55 12.99
CA ALA A 650 -33.36 16.12 13.53
C ALA A 650 -34.42 17.21 13.31
N THR A 651 -35.69 16.83 13.27
CA THR A 651 -36.81 17.78 13.08
C THR A 651 -37.20 18.45 14.40
N ARG A 652 -37.88 19.60 14.32
CA ARG A 652 -38.44 20.27 15.52
C ARG A 652 -39.55 19.46 16.20
N GLU A 653 -40.20 18.57 15.45
CA GLU A 653 -41.29 17.72 15.93
C GLU A 653 -40.77 16.44 16.61
N ALA A 654 -39.58 15.96 16.20
CA ALA A 654 -38.89 14.81 16.76
C ALA A 654 -37.38 15.12 16.90
N PRO A 655 -36.97 15.97 17.86
CA PRO A 655 -35.59 16.43 18.00
C PRO A 655 -34.60 15.33 18.40
N TYR A 656 -35.10 14.15 18.80
CA TYR A 656 -34.30 12.98 19.15
C TYR A 656 -34.16 11.96 18.01
N ASP A 657 -34.93 12.08 16.92
CA ASP A 657 -34.80 11.22 15.75
C ASP A 657 -33.64 11.73 14.89
N ILE A 658 -32.45 11.15 15.09
CA ILE A 658 -31.23 11.60 14.41
C ILE A 658 -31.00 10.92 13.07
N TYR A 659 -30.75 11.77 12.08
CA TYR A 659 -30.43 11.41 10.72
C TYR A 659 -29.04 11.93 10.35
N LYS A 660 -28.20 11.04 9.83
CA LYS A 660 -26.87 11.36 9.27
C LYS A 660 -27.00 11.97 7.88
N CYS A 661 -26.32 13.09 7.63
CA CYS A 661 -26.33 13.79 6.35
C CYS A 661 -25.15 13.40 5.45
N LEU A 662 -25.39 13.29 4.14
CA LEU A 662 -24.36 12.98 3.15
C LEU A 662 -24.46 13.91 1.92
N PRO A 663 -23.39 14.65 1.57
CA PRO A 663 -22.29 15.07 2.46
C PRO A 663 -22.76 15.80 3.74
N ALA A 664 -21.86 15.92 4.72
CA ALA A 664 -22.17 16.43 6.07
C ALA A 664 -22.39 17.95 6.12
N ASP A 665 -21.77 18.70 5.20
CA ASP A 665 -21.89 20.16 5.02
C ASP A 665 -23.34 20.66 4.84
N LYS A 666 -24.23 19.80 4.33
CA LYS A 666 -25.68 20.07 4.20
C LYS A 666 -26.35 20.36 5.55
N CYS A 667 -25.78 19.87 6.64
CA CYS A 667 -26.34 19.91 7.99
C CYS A 667 -25.35 20.59 8.94
N PRO A 668 -25.55 21.90 9.22
CA PRO A 668 -24.60 22.69 10.02
C PRO A 668 -24.58 22.32 11.51
N GLY A 669 -25.50 21.47 11.99
CA GLY A 669 -25.71 21.19 13.40
C GLY A 669 -26.45 22.33 14.12
N GLY A 670 -26.46 22.27 15.45
CA GLY A 670 -27.14 23.23 16.33
C GLY A 670 -28.60 22.87 16.60
N MET A 671 -29.50 23.86 16.48
CA MET A 671 -30.92 23.71 16.79
C MET A 671 -31.67 22.81 15.79
N SER A 672 -32.71 22.13 16.28
CA SER A 672 -33.54 21.24 15.46
C SER A 672 -34.21 21.96 14.27
N GLY A 673 -34.22 21.27 13.13
CA GLY A 673 -34.73 21.79 11.85
C GLY A 673 -33.81 22.74 11.07
N ALA A 674 -32.53 22.91 11.45
CA ALA A 674 -31.58 23.75 10.71
C ALA A 674 -30.98 23.04 9.48
N CYS A 675 -31.03 23.70 8.31
CA CYS A 675 -30.50 23.20 7.04
C CYS A 675 -29.64 24.25 6.31
N ALA A 676 -28.53 23.84 5.71
CA ALA A 676 -27.69 24.74 4.92
C ALA A 676 -28.31 25.08 3.56
N GLY A 677 -28.09 26.30 3.06
CA GLY A 677 -28.45 26.71 1.68
C GLY A 677 -29.94 26.84 1.38
N GLY A 678 -30.80 26.99 2.39
CA GLY A 678 -32.26 27.10 2.21
C GLY A 678 -32.95 25.77 1.86
N ARG A 679 -32.26 24.65 2.08
CA ARG A 679 -32.82 23.29 1.93
C ARG A 679 -33.85 22.99 3.02
N VAL A 680 -34.71 22.01 2.74
CA VAL A 680 -35.81 21.56 3.60
C VAL A 680 -35.93 20.03 3.55
N GLY A 681 -36.85 19.49 4.36
CA GLY A 681 -37.07 18.05 4.51
C GLY A 681 -36.02 17.37 5.38
N VAL A 682 -36.27 16.12 5.73
CA VAL A 682 -35.32 15.27 6.46
C VAL A 682 -34.39 14.59 5.44
N PRO A 683 -33.07 14.48 5.64
CA PRO A 683 -32.19 15.33 6.42
C PRO A 683 -31.53 16.41 5.54
N CYS A 684 -32.24 17.52 5.31
CA CYS A 684 -31.78 18.70 4.56
C CYS A 684 -31.34 18.45 3.10
N THR A 685 -32.02 17.57 2.35
CA THR A 685 -31.64 17.25 0.97
C THR A 685 -32.53 17.88 -0.11
N GLN A 686 -33.71 18.40 0.21
CA GLN A 686 -34.67 18.90 -0.79
C GLN A 686 -34.67 20.44 -0.84
N CYS A 687 -35.04 21.02 -1.99
CA CYS A 687 -35.39 22.45 -2.06
C CYS A 687 -36.91 22.63 -1.91
N PRO A 688 -37.38 23.80 -1.43
CA PRO A 688 -38.80 24.12 -1.41
C PRO A 688 -39.46 24.05 -2.80
N ASP A 689 -40.76 23.77 -2.85
CA ASP A 689 -41.52 23.67 -4.10
C ASP A 689 -41.33 24.90 -5.01
N GLY A 690 -41.03 24.66 -6.29
CA GLY A 690 -40.75 25.70 -7.28
C GLY A 690 -39.32 26.26 -7.26
N MET A 691 -38.43 25.72 -6.41
CA MET A 691 -37.01 26.04 -6.37
C MET A 691 -36.16 24.81 -6.71
N SER A 692 -35.01 25.05 -7.34
CA SER A 692 -33.97 24.06 -7.62
C SER A 692 -32.65 24.49 -7.00
N LEU A 693 -31.73 23.54 -6.78
CA LEU A 693 -30.41 23.86 -6.27
C LEU A 693 -29.56 24.55 -7.36
N ASP A 694 -29.06 25.74 -7.07
CA ASP A 694 -28.11 26.50 -7.89
C ASP A 694 -26.94 26.96 -7.00
N GLN A 695 -25.71 26.62 -7.38
CA GLN A 695 -24.47 26.90 -6.62
C GLN A 695 -24.56 26.57 -5.11
N GLY A 696 -25.28 25.50 -4.75
CA GLY A 696 -25.45 25.04 -3.36
C GLY A 696 -26.54 25.75 -2.55
N VAL A 697 -27.32 26.64 -3.16
CA VAL A 697 -28.46 27.35 -2.55
C VAL A 697 -29.74 27.07 -3.34
N CYS A 698 -30.90 27.00 -2.68
CA CYS A 698 -32.17 26.85 -3.38
C CYS A 698 -32.59 28.16 -4.07
N ALA A 699 -32.67 28.16 -5.40
CA ALA A 699 -33.02 29.29 -6.26
C ALA A 699 -34.31 29.00 -7.07
N PRO A 700 -35.12 30.01 -7.41
CA PRO A 700 -36.38 29.81 -8.13
C PRO A 700 -36.16 29.26 -9.55
N CYS A 701 -36.98 28.30 -9.94
CA CYS A 701 -36.88 27.63 -11.24
C CYS A 701 -37.02 28.58 -12.44
N ALA A 702 -36.07 28.52 -13.38
CA ALA A 702 -36.15 29.27 -14.63
C ALA A 702 -37.27 28.74 -15.54
N GLY A 703 -38.13 29.64 -16.06
CA GLY A 703 -39.34 29.27 -16.82
C GLY A 703 -39.13 28.56 -18.18
N GLY A 704 -37.88 28.25 -18.56
CA GLY A 704 -37.54 27.53 -19.80
C GLY A 704 -37.34 26.02 -19.67
N SER A 705 -37.21 25.49 -18.44
CA SER A 705 -36.73 24.12 -18.20
C SER A 705 -37.54 23.03 -18.91
N PHE A 706 -38.88 23.12 -18.88
CA PHE A 706 -39.75 22.13 -19.54
C PHE A 706 -39.53 22.05 -21.05
N ALA A 707 -39.34 23.18 -21.73
CA ALA A 707 -39.11 23.21 -23.17
C ALA A 707 -37.77 22.55 -23.54
N GLY A 708 -36.73 22.74 -22.71
CA GLY A 708 -35.44 22.05 -22.86
C GLY A 708 -35.58 20.53 -22.80
N TRP A 709 -36.35 20.01 -21.85
CA TRP A 709 -36.60 18.57 -21.71
C TRP A 709 -37.46 17.98 -22.83
N VAL A 710 -38.41 18.72 -23.38
CA VAL A 710 -39.13 18.31 -24.60
C VAL A 710 -38.18 18.23 -25.81
N VAL A 711 -37.28 19.21 -25.98
CA VAL A 711 -36.26 19.17 -27.03
C VAL A 711 -35.31 17.97 -26.81
N PHE A 712 -34.86 17.72 -25.59
CA PHE A 712 -34.02 16.58 -25.25
C PHE A 712 -34.68 15.24 -25.61
N ALA A 713 -35.97 15.06 -25.27
CA ALA A 713 -36.73 13.88 -25.63
C ALA A 713 -36.85 13.70 -27.16
N VAL A 714 -37.17 14.76 -27.91
CA VAL A 714 -37.25 14.73 -29.38
C VAL A 714 -35.89 14.41 -30.02
N VAL A 715 -34.80 14.99 -29.50
CA VAL A 715 -33.43 14.69 -29.94
C VAL A 715 -33.06 13.25 -29.64
N GLY A 716 -33.36 12.73 -28.45
CA GLY A 716 -33.13 11.32 -28.08
C GLY A 716 -33.91 10.34 -28.96
N MET A 717 -35.20 10.61 -29.19
CA MET A 717 -36.05 9.82 -30.11
C MET A 717 -35.51 9.82 -31.55
N SER A 718 -35.00 10.97 -32.01
CA SER A 718 -34.37 11.12 -33.33
C SER A 718 -33.02 10.41 -33.41
N ALA A 719 -32.22 10.46 -32.34
CA ALA A 719 -30.93 9.79 -32.23
C ALA A 719 -31.08 8.26 -32.26
N LEU A 720 -32.12 7.70 -31.62
CA LEU A 720 -32.43 6.27 -31.69
C LEU A 720 -32.76 5.81 -33.14
N VAL A 721 -33.45 6.65 -33.92
CA VAL A 721 -33.72 6.39 -35.34
C VAL A 721 -32.44 6.50 -36.18
N ALA A 722 -31.57 7.49 -35.92
CA ALA A 722 -30.28 7.60 -36.58
C ALA A 722 -29.35 6.40 -36.25
N MET A 723 -29.33 5.99 -34.99
CA MET A 723 -28.57 4.85 -34.46
C MET A 723 -28.96 3.54 -35.14
N TYR A 724 -30.25 3.32 -35.43
CA TYR A 724 -30.72 2.19 -36.23
C TYR A 724 -30.02 2.15 -37.61
N TYR A 725 -29.99 3.26 -38.36
CA TYR A 725 -29.36 3.30 -39.68
C TYR A 725 -27.83 3.18 -39.62
N LEU A 726 -27.19 3.81 -38.63
CA LEU A 726 -25.73 3.76 -38.45
C LEU A 726 -25.24 2.34 -38.12
N ILE A 727 -25.81 1.69 -37.10
CA ILE A 727 -25.41 0.34 -36.67
C ILE A 727 -25.63 -0.69 -37.77
N ASN A 728 -26.78 -0.62 -38.45
CA ASN A 728 -27.16 -1.59 -39.47
C ASN A 728 -26.60 -1.27 -40.87
N SER A 729 -25.76 -0.24 -41.00
CA SER A 729 -25.08 0.08 -42.26
C SER A 729 -24.10 -1.05 -42.68
N PRO A 730 -23.84 -1.20 -43.99
CA PRO A 730 -22.80 -2.11 -44.48
C PRO A 730 -21.36 -1.57 -44.28
N ALA A 731 -21.20 -0.39 -43.66
CA ALA A 731 -19.89 0.16 -43.31
C ALA A 731 -19.37 -0.36 -41.95
N THR A 732 -20.27 -0.74 -41.04
CA THR A 732 -19.97 -1.30 -39.71
C THR A 732 -19.85 -2.83 -39.68
N THR A 733 -20.03 -3.53 -40.81
CA THR A 733 -19.81 -4.99 -40.91
C THR A 733 -18.33 -5.35 -41.05
N ARG A 734 -17.58 -4.55 -41.83
CA ARG A 734 -16.13 -4.72 -42.05
C ARG A 734 -15.36 -4.06 -40.90
N ALA A 735 -14.07 -4.41 -40.72
CA ALA A 735 -13.18 -3.88 -39.68
C ALA A 735 -12.73 -2.42 -39.92
N SER A 736 -13.70 -1.56 -40.27
CA SER A 736 -13.47 -0.20 -40.74
C SER A 736 -13.17 0.77 -39.61
N ALA A 737 -12.60 1.93 -39.97
CA ALA A 737 -12.48 3.07 -39.07
C ALA A 737 -13.83 3.55 -38.50
N MET A 738 -14.96 3.26 -39.17
CA MET A 738 -16.30 3.54 -38.65
C MET A 738 -16.68 2.58 -37.52
N LEU A 739 -16.38 1.28 -37.65
CA LEU A 739 -16.53 0.32 -36.54
C LEU A 739 -15.65 0.73 -35.36
N ALA A 740 -14.38 1.07 -35.62
CA ALA A 740 -13.45 1.55 -34.59
C ALA A 740 -14.00 2.76 -33.83
N THR A 741 -14.50 3.79 -34.55
CA THR A 741 -15.10 4.98 -33.94
C THR A 741 -16.30 4.62 -33.05
N THR A 742 -17.19 3.73 -33.50
CA THR A 742 -18.35 3.32 -32.68
C THR A 742 -17.96 2.51 -31.44
N CYS A 743 -16.86 1.74 -31.49
CA CYS A 743 -16.33 1.04 -30.33
C CYS A 743 -15.67 2.01 -29.33
N VAL A 744 -14.81 2.92 -29.80
CA VAL A 744 -14.16 3.94 -28.96
C VAL A 744 -15.21 4.78 -28.23
N LEU A 745 -16.22 5.29 -28.93
CA LEU A 745 -17.32 6.05 -28.30
C LEU A 745 -18.07 5.22 -27.23
N GLY A 746 -18.36 3.94 -27.51
CA GLY A 746 -19.02 3.05 -26.55
C GLY A 746 -18.17 2.75 -25.32
N MET A 747 -16.86 2.51 -25.51
CA MET A 747 -15.88 2.33 -24.44
C MET A 747 -15.74 3.59 -23.57
N THR A 748 -15.65 4.76 -24.21
CA THR A 748 -15.62 6.07 -23.52
C THR A 748 -16.88 6.26 -22.66
N ILE A 749 -18.07 6.00 -23.20
CA ILE A 749 -19.32 6.07 -22.42
C ILE A 749 -19.26 5.09 -21.23
N SER A 750 -18.86 3.83 -21.44
CA SER A 750 -18.75 2.83 -20.35
C SER A 750 -17.69 3.20 -19.30
N MET A 751 -16.64 3.91 -19.68
CA MET A 751 -15.61 4.44 -18.78
C MET A 751 -16.17 5.58 -17.92
N LEU A 752 -16.81 6.58 -18.55
CA LEU A 752 -17.45 7.71 -17.84
C LEU A 752 -18.54 7.22 -16.88
N GLN A 753 -19.35 6.25 -17.29
CA GLN A 753 -20.32 5.56 -16.42
C GLN A 753 -19.65 4.85 -15.24
N SER A 754 -18.47 4.23 -15.42
CA SER A 754 -17.75 3.57 -14.34
C SER A 754 -17.26 4.58 -13.29
N VAL A 755 -16.78 5.76 -13.72
CA VAL A 755 -16.38 6.84 -12.80
C VAL A 755 -17.59 7.46 -12.10
N GLY A 756 -18.71 7.64 -12.82
CA GLY A 756 -19.96 8.13 -12.22
C GLY A 756 -20.48 7.23 -11.09
N ILE A 757 -20.42 5.90 -11.25
CA ILE A 757 -20.83 4.95 -10.20
C ILE A 757 -19.95 5.09 -8.95
N VAL A 758 -18.65 5.35 -9.12
CA VAL A 758 -17.72 5.58 -8.00
C VAL A 758 -18.07 6.86 -7.23
N GLY A 759 -18.52 7.91 -7.93
CA GLY A 759 -19.02 9.14 -7.29
C GLY A 759 -20.23 8.92 -6.35
N MET A 760 -20.88 7.76 -6.40
CA MET A 760 -22.04 7.40 -5.56
C MET A 760 -21.69 6.57 -4.32
N ILE A 761 -20.40 6.34 -4.05
CA ILE A 761 -19.91 5.73 -2.80
C ILE A 761 -20.25 6.64 -1.61
N SER A 762 -20.50 6.05 -0.43
CA SER A 762 -20.85 6.79 0.81
C SER A 762 -19.69 7.58 1.45
N PHE A 763 -18.67 7.91 0.67
CA PHE A 763 -17.46 8.63 1.07
C PHE A 763 -17.58 10.14 0.82
N GLN A 764 -16.87 10.95 1.60
CA GLN A 764 -16.83 12.41 1.41
C GLN A 764 -15.68 12.78 0.49
N TRP A 765 -16.01 13.11 -0.75
CA TRP A 765 -15.02 13.51 -1.76
C TRP A 765 -14.48 14.92 -1.50
N PRO A 766 -13.17 15.16 -1.74
CA PRO A 766 -12.60 16.51 -1.75
C PRO A 766 -13.39 17.42 -2.70
N PRO A 767 -13.69 18.68 -2.32
CA PRO A 767 -14.51 19.59 -3.12
C PRO A 767 -13.91 19.87 -4.51
N GLU A 768 -12.59 19.75 -4.67
CA GLU A 768 -11.85 19.86 -5.94
C GLU A 768 -12.27 18.81 -6.98
N LEU A 769 -12.83 17.69 -6.54
CA LEU A 769 -13.32 16.59 -7.38
C LEU A 769 -14.84 16.63 -7.61
N SER A 770 -15.59 17.51 -6.94
CA SER A 770 -17.06 17.60 -7.05
C SER A 770 -17.53 17.76 -8.51
N TRP A 771 -17.00 18.78 -9.20
CA TRP A 771 -17.32 19.10 -10.60
C TRP A 771 -17.05 17.94 -11.56
N VAL A 772 -16.10 17.06 -11.23
CA VAL A 772 -15.79 15.86 -12.02
C VAL A 772 -16.97 14.90 -11.94
N PHE A 773 -17.40 14.55 -10.73
CA PHE A 773 -18.48 13.60 -10.52
C PHE A 773 -19.81 14.14 -11.06
N ASP A 774 -20.08 15.44 -10.90
CA ASP A 774 -21.23 16.12 -11.52
C ASP A 774 -21.21 15.98 -13.06
N ALA A 775 -20.05 16.19 -13.69
CA ALA A 775 -19.90 15.98 -15.13
C ALA A 775 -20.04 14.50 -15.55
N MET A 776 -19.70 13.54 -14.69
CA MET A 776 -19.89 12.11 -14.97
C MET A 776 -21.36 11.67 -14.79
N ASN A 777 -22.10 12.26 -13.85
CA ASN A 777 -23.52 11.96 -13.60
C ASN A 777 -24.41 12.25 -14.82
N PHE A 778 -24.05 13.24 -15.65
CA PHE A 778 -24.67 13.45 -16.96
C PHE A 778 -24.59 12.20 -17.87
N PHE A 779 -23.46 11.47 -17.87
CA PHE A 779 -23.28 10.25 -18.68
C PHE A 779 -23.93 9.01 -18.06
N LEU A 780 -24.29 9.05 -16.77
CA LEU A 780 -25.22 8.12 -16.15
C LEU A 780 -26.69 8.41 -16.48
N LEU A 781 -26.98 9.51 -17.20
CA LEU A 781 -28.33 10.06 -17.38
C LEU A 781 -29.01 10.31 -16.04
N ASP A 782 -28.27 10.83 -15.05
CA ASP A 782 -28.84 11.16 -13.76
C ASP A 782 -29.68 12.45 -13.85
N ILE A 783 -30.99 12.24 -13.93
CA ILE A 783 -31.98 13.27 -14.29
C ILE A 783 -32.03 14.40 -13.24
N ASP A 784 -31.69 14.11 -11.98
CA ASP A 784 -31.56 15.09 -10.90
C ASP A 784 -30.40 16.09 -11.18
N SER A 785 -29.21 15.57 -11.57
CA SER A 785 -28.04 16.40 -11.91
C SER A 785 -28.25 17.33 -13.13
N MET A 786 -29.26 17.03 -13.96
CA MET A 786 -29.60 17.78 -15.17
C MET A 786 -30.69 18.85 -14.93
N GLY A 787 -31.08 19.12 -13.68
CA GLY A 787 -32.04 20.18 -13.33
C GLY A 787 -33.50 19.84 -13.68
N PHE A 788 -33.86 18.56 -13.69
CA PHE A 788 -35.24 18.11 -13.92
C PHE A 788 -36.16 18.31 -12.70
N ASP A 789 -35.60 18.67 -11.55
CA ASP A 789 -36.29 19.09 -10.33
C ASP A 789 -37.42 20.08 -10.65
N CYS A 790 -37.13 21.08 -11.49
CA CYS A 790 -38.09 22.08 -11.97
C CYS A 790 -39.21 21.56 -12.89
N VAL A 791 -39.21 20.26 -13.25
CA VAL A 791 -40.21 19.62 -14.10
C VAL A 791 -40.99 18.55 -13.34
N ALA A 792 -40.31 17.69 -12.59
CA ALA A 792 -40.95 16.57 -11.89
C ALA A 792 -41.22 16.84 -10.39
N GLY A 793 -40.52 17.78 -9.75
CA GLY A 793 -40.74 18.18 -8.35
C GLY A 793 -40.37 17.12 -7.32
N ASP A 794 -41.15 16.05 -7.24
CA ASP A 794 -41.00 14.98 -6.25
C ASP A 794 -39.97 13.90 -6.68
N PRO A 795 -39.08 13.44 -5.78
CA PRO A 795 -38.11 12.37 -6.04
C PRO A 795 -38.69 11.08 -6.63
N THR A 796 -39.88 10.66 -6.18
CA THR A 796 -40.51 9.40 -6.62
C THR A 796 -40.84 9.46 -8.11
N ARG A 797 -41.40 10.59 -8.57
CA ARG A 797 -41.65 10.85 -9.99
C ARG A 797 -40.36 10.89 -10.81
N ARG A 798 -39.30 11.56 -10.32
CA ARG A 798 -37.99 11.62 -11.00
C ARG A 798 -37.40 10.22 -11.22
N TYR A 799 -37.39 9.40 -10.16
CA TYR A 799 -36.98 8.00 -10.24
C TYR A 799 -37.85 7.20 -11.23
N ALA A 800 -39.16 7.39 -11.21
CA ALA A 800 -40.08 6.74 -12.14
C ALA A 800 -39.76 7.07 -13.61
N TYR A 801 -39.45 8.33 -13.93
CA TYR A 801 -39.00 8.71 -15.28
C TYR A 801 -37.66 8.03 -15.64
N SER A 802 -36.69 8.01 -14.74
CA SER A 802 -35.40 7.31 -14.94
C SER A 802 -35.57 5.81 -15.17
N ALA A 803 -36.44 5.14 -14.41
CA ALA A 803 -36.72 3.71 -14.54
C ALA A 803 -37.51 3.36 -15.82
N VAL A 804 -38.42 4.24 -16.26
CA VAL A 804 -39.22 4.06 -17.47
C VAL A 804 -38.48 4.48 -18.75
N ALA A 805 -37.41 5.27 -18.67
CA ALA A 805 -36.67 5.77 -19.84
C ALA A 805 -36.20 4.66 -20.80
N LEU A 806 -35.61 3.57 -20.28
CA LEU A 806 -35.18 2.44 -21.12
C LEU A 806 -36.38 1.67 -21.74
N PRO A 807 -37.40 1.24 -20.96
CA PRO A 807 -38.65 0.72 -21.53
C PRO A 807 -39.27 1.62 -22.61
N ALA A 808 -39.31 2.93 -22.39
CA ALA A 808 -39.86 3.91 -23.33
C ALA A 808 -39.01 4.01 -24.61
N ALA A 809 -37.68 3.97 -24.53
CA ALA A 809 -36.79 3.92 -25.69
C ALA A 809 -36.99 2.65 -26.54
N LEU A 810 -37.22 1.50 -25.89
CA LEU A 810 -37.51 0.23 -26.57
C LEU A 810 -38.90 0.24 -27.22
N LEU A 811 -39.92 0.75 -26.51
CA LEU A 811 -41.26 0.96 -27.06
C LEU A 811 -41.23 1.94 -28.24
N TRP A 812 -40.44 3.01 -28.16
CA TRP A 812 -40.25 3.95 -29.26
C TRP A 812 -39.67 3.25 -30.50
N LEU A 813 -38.62 2.42 -30.36
CA LEU A 813 -38.08 1.65 -31.48
C LEU A 813 -39.11 0.67 -32.09
N LEU A 814 -39.98 0.07 -31.28
CA LEU A 814 -41.09 -0.76 -31.75
C LEU A 814 -42.16 0.06 -32.48
N THR A 815 -42.55 1.24 -31.97
CA THR A 815 -43.49 2.13 -32.66
C THR A 815 -42.90 2.70 -33.95
N ALA A 816 -41.63 3.10 -33.97
CA ALA A 816 -40.91 3.54 -35.15
C ALA A 816 -40.82 2.42 -36.20
N HIS A 817 -40.64 1.16 -35.78
CA HIS A 817 -40.74 0.01 -36.68
C HIS A 817 -42.12 -0.08 -37.33
N LEU A 818 -43.21 -0.02 -36.55
CA LEU A 818 -44.58 -0.07 -37.05
C LEU A 818 -44.93 1.11 -37.96
N ILE A 819 -44.55 2.34 -37.57
CA ILE A 819 -44.75 3.57 -38.36
C ILE A 819 -43.97 3.51 -39.67
N SER A 820 -42.70 3.06 -39.65
CA SER A 820 -41.90 2.94 -40.88
C SER A 820 -42.55 1.96 -41.88
N ARG A 821 -43.12 0.86 -41.41
CA ARG A 821 -43.85 -0.10 -42.26
C ARG A 821 -45.17 0.42 -42.80
N ARG A 822 -45.84 1.35 -42.10
CA ARG A 822 -47.12 1.94 -42.51
C ARG A 822 -46.96 3.18 -43.39
N CYS A 823 -45.93 4.00 -43.16
CA CYS A 823 -45.84 5.37 -43.67
C CYS A 823 -44.54 5.70 -44.41
N ALA A 824 -43.45 4.92 -44.26
CA ALA A 824 -42.17 5.25 -44.88
C ALA A 824 -41.97 4.54 -46.25
N PRO A 825 -41.30 5.20 -47.22
CA PRO A 825 -40.97 4.59 -48.50
C PRO A 825 -40.02 3.40 -48.32
N TYR A 826 -40.09 2.42 -49.22
CA TYR A 826 -39.42 1.10 -49.11
C TYR A 826 -37.95 1.13 -48.63
N ARG A 827 -37.16 2.14 -49.04
CA ARG A 827 -35.75 2.29 -48.64
C ARG A 827 -35.52 2.68 -47.17
N LEU A 828 -36.53 3.24 -46.50
CA LEU A 828 -36.49 3.68 -45.09
C LEU A 828 -37.28 2.75 -44.15
N GLN A 829 -37.75 1.59 -44.63
CA GLN A 829 -38.54 0.66 -43.82
C GLN A 829 -37.65 -0.14 -42.86
N PHE A 830 -38.07 -0.25 -41.60
CA PHE A 830 -37.33 -1.01 -40.60
C PHE A 830 -37.54 -2.52 -40.81
N GLN A 831 -36.45 -3.28 -40.75
CA GLN A 831 -36.45 -4.73 -40.85
C GLN A 831 -36.41 -5.33 -39.44
N TRP A 832 -37.22 -6.37 -39.20
CA TRP A 832 -37.41 -6.92 -37.86
C TRP A 832 -36.11 -7.41 -37.19
N PRO A 833 -35.23 -8.19 -37.86
CA PRO A 833 -33.96 -8.62 -37.25
C PRO A 833 -33.03 -7.44 -36.90
N LYS A 834 -32.96 -6.42 -37.76
CA LYS A 834 -32.19 -5.20 -37.52
C LYS A 834 -32.77 -4.37 -36.37
N THR A 835 -34.09 -4.40 -36.19
CA THR A 835 -34.78 -3.73 -35.09
C THR A 835 -34.40 -4.39 -33.76
N ILE A 836 -34.49 -5.72 -33.67
CA ILE A 836 -34.01 -6.49 -32.50
C ILE A 836 -32.55 -6.21 -32.21
N SER A 837 -31.69 -6.19 -33.25
CA SER A 837 -30.25 -5.89 -33.10
C SER A 837 -30.00 -4.50 -32.50
N THR A 838 -30.79 -3.51 -32.94
CA THR A 838 -30.70 -2.13 -32.44
C THR A 838 -31.21 -2.03 -31.00
N MET A 839 -32.33 -2.67 -30.69
CA MET A 839 -32.86 -2.75 -29.32
C MET A 839 -31.84 -3.41 -28.38
N GLY A 840 -31.26 -4.54 -28.77
CA GLY A 840 -30.20 -5.22 -27.99
C GLY A 840 -28.96 -4.33 -27.80
N GLN A 841 -28.58 -3.55 -28.81
CA GLN A 841 -27.49 -2.58 -28.67
C GLN A 841 -27.82 -1.46 -27.68
N VAL A 842 -29.06 -0.95 -27.69
CA VAL A 842 -29.54 0.07 -26.75
C VAL A 842 -29.56 -0.49 -25.32
N VAL A 843 -30.09 -1.70 -25.11
CA VAL A 843 -30.03 -2.35 -23.78
C VAL A 843 -28.59 -2.60 -23.35
N GLN A 844 -27.68 -3.02 -24.24
CA GLN A 844 -26.27 -3.23 -23.89
C GLN A 844 -25.56 -1.92 -23.45
N VAL A 845 -25.83 -0.78 -24.10
CA VAL A 845 -25.24 0.51 -23.71
C VAL A 845 -25.89 1.08 -22.45
N ALA A 846 -27.21 0.88 -22.31
CA ALA A 846 -27.96 1.29 -21.13
C ALA A 846 -27.84 0.30 -19.95
N PHE A 847 -27.17 -0.85 -20.10
CA PHE A 847 -27.17 -1.92 -19.09
C PHE A 847 -26.58 -1.43 -17.76
N THR A 848 -25.48 -0.68 -17.82
CA THR A 848 -24.84 -0.06 -16.65
C THR A 848 -25.77 0.96 -15.98
N ILE A 849 -26.37 1.87 -16.77
CA ILE A 849 -27.30 2.90 -16.27
C ILE A 849 -28.53 2.25 -15.62
N ALA A 850 -29.17 1.31 -16.32
CA ALA A 850 -30.33 0.60 -15.83
C ALA A 850 -30.01 -0.27 -14.62
N SER A 851 -28.79 -0.82 -14.50
CA SER A 851 -28.34 -1.53 -13.30
C SER A 851 -28.18 -0.59 -12.11
N LYS A 852 -27.59 0.61 -12.30
CA LYS A 852 -27.55 1.66 -11.28
C LYS A 852 -28.97 2.05 -10.86
N THR A 853 -29.85 2.39 -11.80
CA THR A 853 -31.23 2.80 -11.51
C THR A 853 -32.03 1.68 -10.83
N ALA A 854 -31.85 0.41 -11.22
CA ALA A 854 -32.53 -0.73 -10.60
C ALA A 854 -32.08 -0.98 -9.16
N LEU A 855 -30.80 -0.78 -8.86
CA LEU A 855 -30.23 -0.95 -7.52
C LEU A 855 -30.29 0.31 -6.65
N GLN A 856 -30.56 1.48 -7.21
CA GLN A 856 -30.61 2.77 -6.48
C GLN A 856 -31.53 2.73 -5.24
N PRO A 857 -32.73 2.11 -5.25
CA PRO A 857 -33.56 1.99 -4.05
C PRO A 857 -33.03 0.99 -3.01
N MET A 858 -32.06 0.15 -3.37
CA MET A 858 -31.43 -0.85 -2.48
C MET A 858 -30.16 -0.30 -1.82
N MET A 859 -29.66 0.87 -2.24
CA MET A 859 -28.50 1.54 -1.65
C MET A 859 -28.94 2.24 -0.35
N CYS A 860 -29.19 1.46 0.70
CA CYS A 860 -29.69 1.91 1.98
C CYS A 860 -28.57 1.94 3.03
N TYR A 861 -28.35 3.08 3.69
CA TYR A 861 -27.36 3.23 4.76
C TYR A 861 -28.05 3.47 6.11
N ALA A 862 -27.40 3.09 7.21
CA ALA A 862 -27.95 3.21 8.56
C ALA A 862 -27.86 4.65 9.10
N HIS A 863 -28.94 5.13 9.70
CA HIS A 863 -28.95 6.30 10.56
C HIS A 863 -28.81 5.90 12.05
N PRO A 864 -28.33 6.80 12.92
CA PRO A 864 -28.23 6.54 14.35
C PRO A 864 -29.54 6.14 15.04
N ASN A 865 -30.69 6.61 14.52
CA ASN A 865 -32.03 6.24 15.00
C ASN A 865 -32.50 4.83 14.58
N GLY A 866 -31.65 4.03 13.92
CA GLY A 866 -31.97 2.69 13.45
C GLY A 866 -32.80 2.64 12.17
N LYS A 867 -33.26 3.79 11.66
CA LYS A 867 -33.88 3.88 10.33
C LYS A 867 -32.80 3.79 9.25
N HIS A 868 -33.16 3.30 8.08
CA HIS A 868 -32.25 3.24 6.94
C HIS A 868 -32.63 4.28 5.88
N GLY A 869 -31.71 5.17 5.52
CA GLY A 869 -31.91 6.18 4.48
C GLY A 869 -31.43 5.70 3.11
N MET A 870 -32.14 6.06 2.04
CA MET A 870 -31.71 5.79 0.67
C MET A 870 -30.59 6.76 0.25
N LEU A 871 -29.44 6.25 -0.19
CA LEU A 871 -28.20 7.02 -0.40
C LEU A 871 -28.28 8.16 -1.43
N SER A 872 -29.16 8.06 -2.44
CA SER A 872 -29.39 9.15 -3.40
C SER A 872 -30.47 10.14 -2.96
N HIS A 873 -31.32 9.74 -2.01
CA HIS A 873 -32.53 10.44 -1.60
C HIS A 873 -32.73 10.22 -0.10
N ASN A 874 -31.85 10.81 0.70
CA ASN A 874 -31.68 10.46 2.11
C ASN A 874 -32.94 10.68 2.97
N GLY A 875 -33.91 11.45 2.49
CA GLY A 875 -35.23 11.63 3.09
C GLY A 875 -36.27 10.56 2.78
N ILE A 876 -35.91 9.55 1.98
CA ILE A 876 -36.73 8.38 1.69
C ILE A 876 -36.19 7.22 2.51
N PHE A 877 -36.98 6.78 3.49
CA PHE A 877 -36.59 5.71 4.42
C PHE A 877 -36.91 4.34 3.83
N CYS A 878 -35.88 3.49 3.77
CA CYS A 878 -35.95 2.16 3.20
C CYS A 878 -36.87 1.25 4.00
N PHE A 879 -37.78 0.57 3.31
CA PHE A 879 -38.77 -0.37 3.85
C PHE A 879 -39.80 0.20 4.85
N GLU A 880 -39.67 1.47 5.25
CA GLU A 880 -40.64 2.18 6.09
C GLU A 880 -41.60 3.05 5.26
N SER A 881 -41.10 3.72 4.22
CA SER A 881 -41.87 4.69 3.44
C SER A 881 -42.63 4.06 2.26
N PRO A 882 -43.88 4.50 1.97
CA PRO A 882 -44.60 4.05 0.78
C PRO A 882 -43.90 4.50 -0.52
N GLU A 883 -43.23 5.66 -0.50
CA GLU A 883 -42.38 6.16 -1.59
C GLU A 883 -41.28 5.15 -1.91
N HIS A 884 -40.50 4.73 -0.90
CA HIS A 884 -39.48 3.69 -1.07
C HIS A 884 -40.07 2.39 -1.61
N THR A 885 -41.21 1.96 -1.09
CA THR A 885 -41.88 0.72 -1.52
C THR A 885 -42.20 0.77 -3.03
N THR A 886 -42.71 1.90 -3.54
CA THR A 886 -42.95 2.06 -4.99
C THR A 886 -41.66 2.05 -5.80
N MET A 887 -40.62 2.77 -5.35
CA MET A 887 -39.32 2.82 -6.01
C MET A 887 -38.64 1.45 -6.04
N PHE A 888 -38.69 0.70 -4.93
CA PHE A 888 -38.16 -0.65 -4.80
C PHE A 888 -38.86 -1.63 -5.75
N LEU A 889 -40.20 -1.61 -5.82
CA LEU A 889 -40.95 -2.46 -6.75
C LEU A 889 -40.64 -2.13 -8.22
N MET A 890 -40.46 -0.85 -8.56
CA MET A 890 -40.03 -0.42 -9.89
C MET A 890 -38.59 -0.86 -10.19
N GLY A 891 -37.67 -0.73 -9.23
CA GLY A 891 -36.28 -1.16 -9.35
C GLY A 891 -36.14 -2.67 -9.51
N VAL A 892 -36.86 -3.47 -8.71
CA VAL A 892 -36.96 -4.93 -8.86
C VAL A 892 -37.54 -5.31 -10.22
N SER A 893 -38.58 -4.61 -10.70
CA SER A 893 -39.16 -4.86 -12.02
C SER A 893 -38.15 -4.60 -13.15
N LEU A 894 -37.37 -3.53 -13.05
CA LEU A 894 -36.29 -3.22 -13.99
C LEU A 894 -35.16 -4.27 -13.91
N LEU A 895 -34.76 -4.68 -12.70
CA LEU A 895 -33.75 -5.71 -12.45
C LEU A 895 -34.16 -7.07 -13.05
N CYS A 896 -35.41 -7.49 -12.88
CA CYS A 896 -35.97 -8.67 -13.53
C CYS A 896 -35.90 -8.58 -15.05
N GLY A 897 -36.14 -7.40 -15.63
CA GLY A 897 -35.95 -7.14 -17.06
C GLY A 897 -34.49 -7.28 -17.51
N LEU A 898 -33.53 -6.79 -16.72
CA LEU A 898 -32.10 -6.92 -16.99
C LEU A 898 -31.60 -8.36 -16.85
N ILE A 899 -32.05 -9.09 -15.84
CA ILE A 899 -31.76 -10.52 -15.67
C ILE A 899 -32.33 -11.31 -16.85
N GLY A 900 -33.58 -11.05 -17.25
CA GLY A 900 -34.19 -11.67 -18.43
C GLY A 900 -33.43 -11.38 -19.72
N PHE A 901 -32.99 -10.14 -19.93
CA PHE A 901 -32.12 -9.79 -21.07
C PHE A 901 -30.75 -10.49 -21.01
N TYR A 902 -30.14 -10.57 -19.82
CA TYR A 902 -28.85 -11.25 -19.65
C TYR A 902 -28.96 -12.75 -19.89
N SER A 903 -30.02 -13.41 -19.40
CA SER A 903 -30.35 -14.81 -19.72
C SER A 903 -30.56 -15.01 -21.22
N LEU A 904 -31.25 -14.09 -21.89
CA LEU A 904 -31.43 -14.12 -23.35
C LEU A 904 -30.10 -13.91 -24.10
N ALA A 905 -29.19 -13.06 -23.59
CA ALA A 905 -27.86 -12.85 -24.15
C ALA A 905 -26.96 -14.09 -24.00
N ILE A 906 -26.99 -14.77 -22.85
CA ILE A 906 -26.33 -16.06 -22.63
C ILE A 906 -26.88 -17.10 -23.62
N TRP A 907 -28.20 -17.27 -23.67
CA TRP A 907 -28.85 -18.22 -24.59
C TRP A 907 -28.46 -17.93 -26.05
N ALA A 908 -28.50 -16.66 -26.46
CA ALA A 908 -28.13 -16.22 -27.81
C ALA A 908 -26.66 -16.48 -28.13
N THR A 909 -25.76 -16.31 -27.15
CA THR A 909 -24.31 -16.57 -27.30
C THR A 909 -24.02 -18.05 -27.48
N VAL A 910 -24.73 -18.90 -26.73
CA VAL A 910 -24.62 -20.37 -26.79
C VAL A 910 -25.22 -20.92 -28.10
N HIS A 911 -26.30 -20.32 -28.62
CA HIS A 911 -26.98 -20.78 -29.84
C HIS A 911 -26.46 -20.15 -31.14
N ALA A 912 -25.76 -19.01 -31.09
CA ALA A 912 -25.10 -18.40 -32.26
C ALA A 912 -24.21 -19.38 -33.07
N PRO A 913 -23.39 -20.29 -32.46
CA PRO A 913 -22.76 -21.40 -33.17
C PRO A 913 -23.69 -22.23 -34.06
N GLN A 914 -24.81 -22.68 -33.51
CA GLN A 914 -25.72 -23.61 -34.18
C GLN A 914 -26.53 -22.90 -35.27
N ALA A 915 -26.95 -21.65 -35.01
CA ALA A 915 -27.61 -20.80 -36.00
C ALA A 915 -26.69 -20.43 -37.17
N ALA A 916 -25.38 -20.30 -36.94
CA ALA A 916 -24.39 -20.14 -38.01
C ALA A 916 -24.29 -21.39 -38.89
N LYS A 917 -24.18 -22.59 -38.30
CA LYS A 917 -24.19 -23.85 -39.06
C LYS A 917 -25.44 -24.00 -39.94
N GLN A 918 -26.60 -23.58 -39.42
CA GLN A 918 -27.89 -23.65 -40.13
C GLN A 918 -28.09 -22.52 -41.16
N SER A 919 -27.08 -21.67 -41.42
CA SER A 919 -27.18 -20.49 -42.30
C SER A 919 -28.35 -19.55 -41.96
N ASN A 920 -28.72 -19.47 -40.68
CA ASN A 920 -29.87 -18.68 -40.21
C ASN A 920 -29.50 -17.18 -40.12
N ALA A 921 -29.38 -16.54 -41.28
CA ALA A 921 -29.02 -15.12 -41.42
C ALA A 921 -29.95 -14.18 -40.62
N THR A 922 -31.23 -14.55 -40.47
CA THR A 922 -32.22 -13.83 -39.67
C THR A 922 -31.80 -13.75 -38.20
N PHE A 923 -31.44 -14.89 -37.60
CA PHE A 923 -30.96 -14.95 -36.21
C PHE A 923 -29.63 -14.21 -36.03
N LEU A 924 -28.65 -14.47 -36.89
CA LEU A 924 -27.33 -13.83 -36.82
C LEU A 924 -27.40 -12.30 -36.95
N THR A 925 -28.32 -11.78 -37.76
CA THR A 925 -28.58 -10.34 -37.86
C THR A 925 -29.16 -9.78 -36.56
N ALA A 926 -30.06 -10.52 -35.91
CA ALA A 926 -30.69 -10.11 -34.65
C ALA A 926 -29.71 -10.08 -33.47
N VAL A 927 -28.81 -11.07 -33.35
CA VAL A 927 -27.80 -11.13 -32.26
C VAL A 927 -26.50 -10.37 -32.58
N ARG A 928 -26.42 -9.69 -33.73
CA ARG A 928 -25.22 -9.03 -34.25
C ARG A 928 -24.59 -8.04 -33.25
N PHE A 929 -25.39 -7.30 -32.48
CA PHE A 929 -24.89 -6.36 -31.45
C PHE A 929 -23.94 -7.02 -30.44
N LEU A 930 -24.19 -8.29 -30.10
CA LEU A 930 -23.48 -9.03 -29.06
C LEU A 930 -22.15 -9.62 -29.55
N ILE A 931 -22.12 -10.09 -30.79
CA ILE A 931 -20.99 -10.89 -31.33
C ILE A 931 -20.12 -10.17 -32.37
N ALA A 932 -20.63 -9.15 -33.08
CA ALA A 932 -19.97 -8.66 -34.30
C ALA A 932 -18.73 -7.79 -34.08
N ARG A 933 -18.52 -7.30 -32.85
CA ARG A 933 -17.38 -6.44 -32.45
C ARG A 933 -16.14 -7.23 -32.04
N PHE A 934 -16.32 -8.51 -31.70
CA PHE A 934 -15.29 -9.37 -31.11
C PHE A 934 -14.70 -10.35 -32.12
N ARG A 935 -13.51 -10.86 -31.85
CA ARG A 935 -12.82 -11.85 -32.70
C ARG A 935 -13.62 -13.17 -32.75
N VAL A 936 -13.43 -13.92 -33.83
CA VAL A 936 -14.22 -15.14 -34.15
C VAL A 936 -13.94 -16.30 -33.17
N ASP A 937 -12.81 -16.23 -32.44
CA ASP A 937 -12.39 -17.11 -31.35
C ASP A 937 -12.91 -16.69 -29.96
N VAL A 938 -13.29 -15.41 -29.76
CA VAL A 938 -13.75 -14.85 -28.47
C VAL A 938 -15.13 -14.18 -28.58
N TRP A 939 -16.02 -14.74 -29.40
CA TRP A 939 -17.34 -14.17 -29.69
C TRP A 939 -18.25 -14.02 -28.45
N TRP A 940 -17.97 -14.76 -27.38
CA TRP A 940 -18.73 -14.75 -26.13
C TRP A 940 -18.42 -13.57 -25.20
N TYR A 941 -17.31 -12.86 -25.43
CA TYR A 941 -16.82 -11.79 -24.56
C TYR A 941 -17.86 -10.67 -24.35
N GLY A 942 -18.62 -10.33 -25.41
CA GLY A 942 -19.70 -9.34 -25.36
C GLY A 942 -20.79 -9.63 -24.33
N THR A 943 -20.96 -10.88 -23.94
CA THR A 943 -21.87 -11.30 -22.87
C THR A 943 -21.19 -11.29 -21.51
N ALA A 944 -19.94 -11.75 -21.42
CA ALA A 944 -19.18 -11.77 -20.17
C ALA A 944 -18.97 -10.37 -19.55
N VAL A 945 -18.95 -9.31 -20.36
CA VAL A 945 -18.78 -7.93 -19.88
C VAL A 945 -20.08 -7.26 -19.45
N LEU A 946 -21.25 -7.69 -19.93
CA LEU A 946 -22.55 -7.13 -19.53
C LEU A 946 -22.72 -6.94 -18.01
N PRO A 947 -22.45 -7.96 -17.15
CA PRO A 947 -22.67 -7.83 -15.71
C PRO A 947 -21.70 -6.86 -15.00
N ARG A 948 -20.67 -6.31 -15.66
CA ARG A 948 -19.70 -5.39 -15.03
C ARG A 948 -20.39 -4.20 -14.35
N GLY A 949 -21.31 -3.52 -15.04
CA GLY A 949 -22.02 -2.36 -14.49
C GLY A 949 -22.92 -2.72 -13.29
N LEU A 950 -23.50 -3.92 -13.32
CA LEU A 950 -24.29 -4.47 -12.21
C LEU A 950 -23.40 -4.81 -11.01
N ALA A 951 -22.25 -5.46 -11.24
CA ALA A 951 -21.30 -5.81 -10.18
C ALA A 951 -20.74 -4.56 -9.46
N LEU A 952 -20.37 -3.53 -10.22
CA LEU A 952 -19.95 -2.24 -9.67
C LEU A 952 -21.07 -1.60 -8.82
N SER A 953 -22.29 -1.54 -9.34
CA SER A 953 -23.44 -0.98 -8.60
C SER A 953 -23.83 -1.80 -7.37
N LEU A 954 -23.66 -3.13 -7.42
CA LEU A 954 -23.96 -4.05 -6.31
C LEU A 954 -22.96 -3.92 -5.15
N SER A 955 -21.72 -3.54 -5.42
CA SER A 955 -20.72 -3.31 -4.36
C SER A 955 -21.13 -2.21 -3.37
N ILE A 956 -21.81 -1.17 -3.86
CA ILE A 956 -22.36 -0.07 -3.05
C ILE A 956 -23.51 -0.57 -2.15
N VAL A 957 -24.38 -1.44 -2.69
CA VAL A 957 -25.49 -2.06 -1.94
C VAL A 957 -24.98 -3.01 -0.85
N LEU A 958 -23.97 -3.82 -1.14
CA LEU A 958 -23.46 -4.84 -0.21
C LEU A 958 -22.73 -4.26 1.01
N ALA A 959 -22.21 -3.03 0.92
CA ALA A 959 -21.37 -2.41 1.94
C ALA A 959 -21.72 -0.93 2.15
N ALA A 960 -23.01 -0.57 2.13
CA ALA A 960 -23.50 0.81 2.17
C ALA A 960 -22.86 1.67 3.29
N ASP A 961 -22.70 1.09 4.48
CA ASP A 961 -22.13 1.76 5.66
C ASP A 961 -20.59 1.74 5.72
N TYR A 962 -19.92 1.00 4.83
CA TYR A 962 -18.48 0.72 4.87
C TYR A 962 -17.78 1.13 3.54
N PRO A 963 -17.51 2.44 3.31
CA PRO A 963 -16.98 2.93 2.03
C PRO A 963 -15.63 2.30 1.63
N PHE A 964 -14.79 1.94 2.59
CA PHE A 964 -13.53 1.21 2.31
C PHE A 964 -13.78 -0.16 1.65
N ILE A 965 -14.79 -0.91 2.11
CA ILE A 965 -15.16 -2.21 1.53
C ILE A 965 -15.72 -2.00 0.11
N GLN A 966 -16.51 -0.95 -0.13
CA GLN A 966 -16.98 -0.59 -1.47
C GLN A 966 -15.80 -0.36 -2.43
N MET A 967 -14.78 0.40 -2.02
CA MET A 967 -13.57 0.65 -2.81
C MET A 967 -12.80 -0.64 -3.16
N VAL A 968 -12.54 -1.50 -2.17
CA VAL A 968 -11.84 -2.78 -2.38
C VAL A 968 -12.59 -3.68 -3.36
N LEU A 969 -13.92 -3.78 -3.23
CA LEU A 969 -14.76 -4.55 -4.16
C LEU A 969 -14.72 -3.98 -5.58
N ILE A 970 -14.80 -2.65 -5.74
CA ILE A 970 -14.73 -1.98 -7.05
C ILE A 970 -13.38 -2.21 -7.71
N VAL A 971 -12.28 -2.04 -6.97
CA VAL A 971 -10.92 -2.30 -7.48
C VAL A 971 -10.78 -3.76 -7.90
N ALA A 972 -11.25 -4.72 -7.11
CA ALA A 972 -11.22 -6.14 -7.45
C ALA A 972 -12.02 -6.48 -8.72
N ILE A 973 -13.20 -5.87 -8.91
CA ILE A 973 -14.02 -6.03 -10.12
C ILE A 973 -13.29 -5.47 -11.36
N LEU A 974 -12.71 -4.27 -11.25
CA LEU A 974 -11.98 -3.62 -12.35
C LEU A 974 -10.68 -4.38 -12.70
N GLN A 975 -9.95 -4.88 -11.71
CA GLN A 975 -8.78 -5.74 -11.92
C GLN A 975 -9.16 -7.06 -12.58
N THR A 976 -10.26 -7.70 -12.14
CA THR A 976 -10.75 -8.94 -12.76
C THR A 976 -11.11 -8.72 -14.24
N TYR A 977 -11.77 -7.62 -14.56
CA TYR A 977 -12.05 -7.21 -15.94
C TYR A 977 -10.76 -7.02 -16.75
N LEU A 978 -9.76 -6.30 -16.20
CA LEU A 978 -8.47 -6.06 -16.85
C LEU A 978 -7.71 -7.38 -17.12
N VAL A 979 -7.70 -8.32 -16.17
CA VAL A 979 -7.06 -9.63 -16.34
C VAL A 979 -7.74 -10.42 -17.45
N VAL A 980 -9.08 -10.52 -17.44
CA VAL A 980 -9.81 -11.23 -18.51
C VAL A 980 -9.60 -10.57 -19.88
N GLN A 981 -9.54 -9.23 -19.93
CA GLN A 981 -9.23 -8.47 -21.14
C GLN A 981 -7.81 -8.77 -21.68
N LEU A 982 -6.79 -8.73 -20.80
CA LEU A 982 -5.40 -9.03 -21.13
C LEU A 982 -5.18 -10.48 -21.57
N MET A 983 -5.93 -11.43 -21.00
CA MET A 983 -5.85 -12.84 -21.40
C MET A 983 -6.55 -13.14 -22.73
N THR A 984 -7.55 -12.35 -23.13
CA THR A 984 -8.42 -12.69 -24.27
C THR A 984 -8.26 -11.80 -25.50
N TRP A 985 -7.79 -10.55 -25.38
CA TRP A 985 -7.66 -9.58 -26.49
C TRP A 985 -8.87 -9.61 -27.45
N PRO A 986 -10.09 -9.42 -26.95
CA PRO A 986 -11.32 -9.86 -27.63
C PRO A 986 -11.72 -8.98 -28.81
N TRP A 987 -11.24 -7.74 -28.92
CA TRP A 987 -11.65 -6.81 -29.97
C TRP A 987 -11.01 -7.14 -31.33
N LYS A 988 -11.77 -6.96 -32.42
CA LYS A 988 -11.31 -7.25 -33.79
C LYS A 988 -10.10 -6.45 -34.25
N LEU A 989 -9.91 -5.23 -33.75
CA LEU A 989 -8.78 -4.36 -34.10
C LEU A 989 -7.78 -4.31 -32.95
N PRO A 990 -6.47 -4.59 -33.17
CA PRO A 990 -5.45 -4.55 -32.12
C PRO A 990 -5.41 -3.23 -31.34
N ALA A 991 -5.57 -2.08 -32.01
CA ALA A 991 -5.60 -0.78 -31.35
C ALA A 991 -6.76 -0.61 -30.35
N LEU A 992 -7.90 -1.28 -30.55
CA LEU A 992 -9.02 -1.26 -29.61
C LEU A 992 -8.73 -2.07 -28.33
N ASN A 993 -8.01 -3.18 -28.45
CA ASN A 993 -7.55 -3.95 -27.27
C ASN A 993 -6.58 -3.12 -26.42
N LEU A 994 -5.62 -2.44 -27.07
CA LEU A 994 -4.68 -1.55 -26.40
C LEU A 994 -5.39 -0.36 -25.73
N PHE A 995 -6.36 0.27 -26.40
CA PHE A 995 -7.13 1.38 -25.85
C PHE A 995 -7.94 0.97 -24.61
N ASP A 996 -8.70 -0.13 -24.68
CA ASP A 996 -9.48 -0.67 -23.55
C ASP A 996 -8.57 -1.07 -22.37
N CYS A 997 -7.38 -1.62 -22.66
CA CYS A 997 -6.35 -1.88 -21.65
C CYS A 997 -5.86 -0.59 -20.97
N VAL A 998 -5.44 0.42 -21.73
CA VAL A 998 -4.95 1.71 -21.18
C VAL A 998 -6.03 2.39 -20.35
N VAL A 999 -7.27 2.45 -20.86
CA VAL A 999 -8.43 2.98 -20.13
C VAL A 999 -8.65 2.23 -18.81
N SER A 1000 -8.60 0.90 -18.84
CA SER A 1000 -8.81 0.07 -17.64
C SER A 1000 -7.68 0.19 -16.61
N VAL A 1001 -6.43 0.28 -17.05
CA VAL A 1001 -5.28 0.56 -16.17
C VAL A 1001 -5.41 1.94 -15.53
N CYS A 1002 -5.75 2.98 -16.31
CA CYS A 1002 -5.98 4.32 -15.77
C CYS A 1002 -7.11 4.35 -14.75
N LEU A 1003 -8.23 3.64 -15.02
CA LEU A 1003 -9.32 3.49 -14.06
C LEU A 1003 -8.85 2.78 -12.78
N VAL A 1004 -8.12 1.66 -12.85
CA VAL A 1004 -7.62 0.97 -11.66
C VAL A 1004 -6.64 1.86 -10.88
N MET A 1005 -5.72 2.57 -11.55
CA MET A 1005 -4.81 3.51 -10.89
C MET A 1005 -5.55 4.66 -10.21
N MET A 1006 -6.54 5.26 -10.88
CA MET A 1006 -7.42 6.28 -10.31
C MET A 1006 -8.14 5.76 -9.06
N MET A 1007 -8.72 4.55 -9.11
CA MET A 1007 -9.40 3.95 -7.96
C MET A 1007 -8.46 3.56 -6.81
N VAL A 1008 -7.21 3.23 -7.10
CA VAL A 1008 -6.20 2.97 -6.05
C VAL A 1008 -5.72 4.28 -5.41
N CYS A 1009 -5.51 5.33 -6.20
CA CYS A 1009 -5.17 6.66 -5.67
C CYS A 1009 -6.32 7.27 -4.85
N MET A 1010 -7.57 7.05 -5.26
CA MET A 1010 -8.77 7.45 -4.52
C MET A 1010 -9.08 6.54 -3.33
N GLY A 1011 -8.81 5.24 -3.43
CA GLY A 1011 -8.99 4.28 -2.34
C GLY A 1011 -7.96 4.42 -1.22
N ALA A 1012 -6.88 5.19 -1.46
CA ALA A 1012 -5.90 5.54 -0.43
C ALA A 1012 -6.41 6.56 0.59
N PHE A 1013 -7.56 7.22 0.36
CA PHE A 1013 -8.10 8.22 1.28
C PHE A 1013 -8.65 7.60 2.59
N THR A 1014 -7.76 7.34 3.55
CA THR A 1014 -8.13 7.19 4.97
C THR A 1014 -8.25 8.58 5.63
N PRO A 1015 -9.11 8.75 6.65
CA PRO A 1015 -9.36 10.05 7.29
C PRO A 1015 -8.14 10.62 8.07
N ASP A 1016 -7.10 9.81 8.29
CA ASP A 1016 -5.92 10.16 9.09
C ASP A 1016 -4.70 10.60 8.25
N LEU A 1017 -4.91 10.94 6.96
CA LEU A 1017 -3.84 11.38 6.06
C LEU A 1017 -3.48 12.87 6.24
N PRO A 1018 -2.19 13.24 6.27
CA PRO A 1018 -1.77 14.64 6.24
C PRO A 1018 -2.29 15.37 5.00
N SER A 1019 -2.67 16.65 5.17
CA SER A 1019 -3.24 17.49 4.09
C SER A 1019 -2.36 17.57 2.85
N GLU A 1020 -1.03 17.62 3.00
CA GLU A 1020 -0.12 17.62 1.85
C GLU A 1020 -0.21 16.32 1.02
N MET A 1021 -0.41 15.17 1.67
CA MET A 1021 -0.59 13.90 0.95
C MET A 1021 -1.98 13.82 0.30
N LEU A 1022 -3.00 14.40 0.94
CA LEU A 1022 -4.34 14.55 0.37
C LEU A 1022 -4.29 15.39 -0.93
N ASP A 1023 -3.56 16.50 -0.93
CA ASP A 1023 -3.35 17.36 -2.10
C ASP A 1023 -2.56 16.64 -3.21
N ILE A 1024 -1.48 15.92 -2.86
CA ILE A 1024 -0.70 15.14 -3.84
C ILE A 1024 -1.54 14.05 -4.50
N LEU A 1025 -2.31 13.28 -3.72
CA LEU A 1025 -3.20 12.22 -4.22
C LEU A 1025 -4.33 12.80 -5.08
N THR A 1026 -4.90 13.95 -4.69
CA THR A 1026 -5.95 14.65 -5.44
C THR A 1026 -5.41 15.16 -6.78
N ASN A 1027 -4.23 15.80 -6.79
CA ASN A 1027 -3.57 16.24 -8.02
C ASN A 1027 -3.17 15.05 -8.93
N LEU A 1028 -2.73 13.93 -8.36
CA LEU A 1028 -2.42 12.71 -9.10
C LEU A 1028 -3.68 12.11 -9.77
N SER A 1029 -4.79 12.02 -9.04
CA SER A 1029 -6.09 11.60 -9.58
C SER A 1029 -6.56 12.51 -10.73
N ILE A 1030 -6.48 13.84 -10.56
CA ILE A 1030 -6.79 14.81 -11.62
C ILE A 1030 -5.87 14.60 -12.83
N GLY A 1031 -4.56 14.40 -12.61
CA GLY A 1031 -3.59 14.12 -13.68
C GLY A 1031 -3.90 12.84 -14.47
N ILE A 1032 -4.30 11.77 -13.79
CA ILE A 1032 -4.75 10.51 -14.42
C ILE A 1032 -6.01 10.75 -15.27
N MET A 1033 -6.95 11.58 -14.80
CA MET A 1033 -8.14 11.92 -15.57
C MET A 1033 -7.83 12.75 -16.81
N VAL A 1034 -6.92 13.73 -16.72
CA VAL A 1034 -6.47 14.52 -17.89
C VAL A 1034 -5.80 13.61 -18.92
N LEU A 1035 -4.91 12.71 -18.48
CA LEU A 1035 -4.28 11.70 -19.33
C LEU A 1035 -5.33 10.83 -20.04
N LEU A 1036 -6.33 10.36 -19.30
CA LEU A 1036 -7.42 9.53 -19.80
C LEU A 1036 -8.25 10.25 -20.88
N GLN A 1037 -8.55 11.53 -20.70
CA GLN A 1037 -9.21 12.35 -21.72
C GLN A 1037 -8.33 12.57 -22.97
N VAL A 1038 -7.01 12.78 -22.80
CA VAL A 1038 -6.07 12.86 -23.93
C VAL A 1038 -6.01 11.54 -24.72
N VAL A 1039 -6.03 10.39 -24.04
CA VAL A 1039 -6.09 9.06 -24.68
C VAL A 1039 -7.41 8.87 -25.45
N VAL A 1040 -8.54 9.27 -24.88
CA VAL A 1040 -9.86 9.25 -25.57
C VAL A 1040 -9.86 10.15 -26.81
N LEU A 1041 -9.49 11.43 -26.66
CA LEU A 1041 -9.51 12.41 -27.75
C LEU A 1041 -8.53 12.05 -28.87
N SER A 1042 -7.34 11.54 -28.54
CA SER A 1042 -6.37 11.09 -29.54
C SER A 1042 -6.90 9.90 -30.36
N MET A 1043 -7.55 8.91 -29.72
CA MET A 1043 -8.16 7.80 -30.46
C MET A 1043 -9.35 8.22 -31.31
N ILE A 1044 -10.23 9.10 -30.82
CA ILE A 1044 -11.31 9.69 -31.64
C ILE A 1044 -10.72 10.45 -32.85
N GLY A 1045 -9.62 11.18 -32.64
CA GLY A 1045 -8.87 11.84 -33.72
C GLY A 1045 -8.33 10.85 -34.76
N VAL A 1046 -7.67 9.77 -34.31
CA VAL A 1046 -7.13 8.71 -35.20
C VAL A 1046 -8.23 8.01 -35.99
N THR A 1047 -9.37 7.66 -35.37
CA THR A 1047 -10.46 6.99 -36.09
C THR A 1047 -11.14 7.95 -37.08
N THR A 1048 -11.37 9.21 -36.70
CA THR A 1048 -11.97 10.24 -37.57
C THR A 1048 -11.07 10.57 -38.75
N ALA A 1049 -9.78 10.78 -38.53
CA ALA A 1049 -8.79 10.97 -39.60
C ALA A 1049 -8.72 9.75 -40.53
N SER A 1050 -8.83 8.52 -39.98
CA SER A 1050 -8.89 7.30 -40.79
C SER A 1050 -10.16 7.18 -41.64
N ILE A 1051 -11.31 7.71 -41.19
CA ILE A 1051 -12.53 7.82 -42.01
C ILE A 1051 -12.33 8.84 -43.13
N TYR A 1052 -11.84 10.03 -42.81
CA TYR A 1052 -11.58 11.10 -43.80
C TYR A 1052 -10.59 10.65 -44.88
N TYR A 1053 -9.44 10.09 -44.48
CA TYR A 1053 -8.42 9.59 -45.41
C TYR A 1053 -8.97 8.51 -46.33
N ARG A 1054 -9.83 7.61 -45.83
CA ARG A 1054 -10.48 6.58 -46.66
C ARG A 1054 -11.42 7.18 -47.70
N HIS A 1055 -12.18 8.22 -47.35
CA HIS A 1055 -13.06 8.93 -48.27
C HIS A 1055 -12.28 9.78 -49.29
N ALA A 1056 -11.17 10.41 -48.90
CA ALA A 1056 -10.37 11.28 -49.75
C ALA A 1056 -9.46 10.51 -50.73
N VAL A 1057 -8.92 9.36 -50.33
CA VAL A 1057 -7.89 8.62 -51.08
C VAL A 1057 -8.45 7.35 -51.74
N GLY A 1058 -9.67 6.90 -51.38
CA GLY A 1058 -10.31 5.71 -51.96
C GLY A 1058 -9.62 4.37 -51.61
N SER A 1059 -8.63 4.38 -50.72
CA SER A 1059 -7.88 3.20 -50.31
C SER A 1059 -8.77 2.13 -49.68
N ALA A 1060 -8.69 0.91 -50.21
CA ALA A 1060 -9.28 -0.28 -49.59
C ALA A 1060 -8.52 -0.72 -48.32
N GLN A 1061 -7.23 -0.37 -48.22
CA GLN A 1061 -6.32 -0.81 -47.16
C GLN A 1061 -6.56 -0.06 -45.84
N GLU A 1062 -6.62 -0.80 -44.74
CA GLU A 1062 -6.87 -0.24 -43.39
C GLU A 1062 -5.66 0.54 -42.86
N SER A 1063 -5.90 1.50 -41.95
CA SER A 1063 -4.82 2.37 -41.49
C SER A 1063 -3.82 1.60 -40.62
N ARG A 1064 -2.51 1.79 -40.88
CA ARG A 1064 -1.42 1.13 -40.13
C ARG A 1064 -1.50 1.34 -38.62
N VAL A 1065 -2.08 2.46 -38.20
CA VAL A 1065 -2.25 2.83 -36.78
C VAL A 1065 -3.32 1.94 -36.12
N LEU A 1066 -4.47 1.73 -36.77
CA LEU A 1066 -5.54 0.88 -36.22
C LEU A 1066 -5.16 -0.61 -36.19
N ALA A 1067 -4.32 -1.04 -37.14
CA ALA A 1067 -3.78 -2.40 -37.22
C ALA A 1067 -2.57 -2.65 -36.31
N LEU A 1068 -2.00 -1.62 -35.65
CA LEU A 1068 -0.71 -1.65 -34.94
C LEU A 1068 0.44 -2.26 -35.78
N GLY A 1069 0.44 -2.06 -37.10
CA GLY A 1069 1.43 -2.69 -37.98
C GLY A 1069 1.15 -2.57 -39.48
N LYS A 1070 1.91 -3.32 -40.29
CA LYS A 1070 1.65 -3.47 -41.73
C LYS A 1070 0.55 -4.52 -41.94
N VAL A 1071 -0.61 -4.09 -42.44
CA VAL A 1071 -1.68 -5.00 -42.90
C VAL A 1071 -1.15 -5.84 -44.07
N PRO A 1072 -1.24 -7.19 -44.03
CA PRO A 1072 -0.88 -8.05 -45.16
C PRO A 1072 -1.74 -7.73 -46.39
N ASP A 1073 -1.13 -7.73 -47.57
CA ASP A 1073 -1.86 -7.57 -48.82
C ASP A 1073 -2.74 -8.82 -49.09
N PRO A 1074 -4.08 -8.68 -49.26
CA PRO A 1074 -4.97 -9.81 -49.53
C PRO A 1074 -4.62 -10.58 -50.80
N GLU A 1075 -4.10 -9.93 -51.85
CA GLU A 1075 -3.74 -10.61 -53.10
C GLU A 1075 -2.48 -11.47 -52.92
N ALA A 1076 -1.45 -10.91 -52.29
CA ALA A 1076 -0.25 -11.66 -51.90
C ALA A 1076 -0.57 -12.82 -50.93
N LEU A 1077 -1.52 -12.63 -50.00
CA LEU A 1077 -1.94 -13.67 -49.07
C LEU A 1077 -2.75 -14.77 -49.77
N ALA A 1078 -3.67 -14.43 -50.67
CA ALA A 1078 -4.41 -15.38 -51.50
C ALA A 1078 -3.48 -16.21 -52.39
N LYS A 1079 -2.46 -15.58 -52.98
CA LYS A 1079 -1.41 -16.28 -53.74
C LYS A 1079 -0.65 -17.28 -52.87
N LYS A 1080 -0.22 -16.89 -51.66
CA LYS A 1080 0.42 -17.80 -50.69
C LYS A 1080 -0.50 -18.96 -50.28
N LEU A 1081 -1.78 -18.69 -49.97
CA LEU A 1081 -2.77 -19.70 -49.62
C LEU A 1081 -3.03 -20.69 -50.75
N SER A 1082 -3.10 -20.23 -52.01
CA SER A 1082 -3.26 -21.12 -53.17
C SER A 1082 -2.03 -22.02 -53.39
N THR A 1083 -0.81 -21.49 -53.22
CA THR A 1083 0.43 -22.29 -53.28
C THR A 1083 0.48 -23.33 -52.16
N PHE A 1084 0.13 -22.93 -50.93
CA PHE A 1084 0.08 -23.82 -49.77
C PHE A 1084 -1.00 -24.90 -49.91
N GLY A 1085 -2.18 -24.55 -50.42
CA GLY A 1085 -3.27 -25.49 -50.69
C GLY A 1085 -2.91 -26.56 -51.73
N ASN A 1086 -2.14 -26.19 -52.76
CA ASN A 1086 -1.61 -27.16 -53.72
C ASN A 1086 -0.61 -28.13 -53.04
N VAL A 1087 0.33 -27.62 -52.23
CA VAL A 1087 1.28 -28.48 -51.48
C VAL A 1087 0.56 -29.40 -50.50
N ILE A 1088 -0.49 -28.91 -49.81
CA ILE A 1088 -1.33 -29.72 -48.92
C ILE A 1088 -2.04 -30.84 -49.68
N LYS A 1089 -2.52 -30.57 -50.89
CA LYS A 1089 -3.25 -31.54 -51.71
C LYS A 1089 -2.37 -32.73 -52.15
N ASP A 1090 -1.06 -32.53 -52.22
CA ASP A 1090 -0.09 -33.54 -52.61
C ASP A 1090 0.42 -34.39 -51.42
N LEU A 1091 0.05 -34.05 -50.17
CA LEU A 1091 0.41 -34.81 -48.96
C LEU A 1091 -0.63 -35.90 -48.63
N SER A 1092 -0.17 -37.08 -48.22
CA SER A 1092 -1.05 -38.09 -47.64
C SER A 1092 -1.50 -37.73 -46.21
N GLY A 1093 -2.63 -38.28 -45.77
CA GLY A 1093 -3.18 -38.00 -44.44
C GLY A 1093 -2.23 -38.32 -43.28
N ALA A 1094 -1.37 -39.33 -43.42
CA ALA A 1094 -0.36 -39.67 -42.41
C ALA A 1094 0.81 -38.67 -42.37
N GLU A 1095 1.22 -38.13 -43.52
CA GLU A 1095 2.24 -37.09 -43.60
C GLU A 1095 1.72 -35.77 -43.03
N MET A 1096 0.45 -35.43 -43.29
CA MET A 1096 -0.19 -34.25 -42.71
C MET A 1096 -0.23 -34.31 -41.17
N VAL A 1097 -0.59 -35.46 -40.58
CA VAL A 1097 -0.54 -35.65 -39.11
C VAL A 1097 0.88 -35.44 -38.59
N LYS A 1098 1.89 -36.03 -39.24
CA LYS A 1098 3.31 -35.87 -38.85
C LYS A 1098 3.81 -34.43 -38.94
N VAL A 1099 3.35 -33.64 -39.91
CA VAL A 1099 3.66 -32.20 -39.99
C VAL A 1099 2.98 -31.45 -38.84
N LEU A 1100 1.71 -31.74 -38.54
CA LEU A 1100 1.01 -31.12 -37.42
C LEU A 1100 1.63 -31.49 -36.05
N GLU A 1101 2.08 -32.74 -35.87
CA GLU A 1101 2.81 -33.19 -34.66
C GLU A 1101 4.17 -32.49 -34.47
N SER A 1102 4.77 -31.94 -35.53
CA SER A 1102 6.02 -31.17 -35.45
C SER A 1102 5.84 -29.69 -35.12
N LEU A 1103 4.60 -29.19 -35.11
CA LEU A 1103 4.27 -27.82 -34.71
C LEU A 1103 4.19 -27.70 -33.17
N SER A 1104 4.53 -26.53 -32.63
CA SER A 1104 4.32 -26.28 -31.20
C SER A 1104 2.83 -26.26 -30.84
N ILE A 1105 2.49 -26.44 -29.56
CA ILE A 1105 1.10 -26.36 -29.08
C ILE A 1105 0.47 -24.99 -29.41
N TYR A 1106 1.27 -23.91 -29.47
CA TYR A 1106 0.80 -22.59 -29.87
C TYR A 1106 0.54 -22.51 -31.38
N ASP A 1107 1.44 -23.05 -32.21
CA ASP A 1107 1.31 -23.05 -33.66
C ASP A 1107 0.17 -23.97 -34.14
N LEU A 1108 -0.06 -25.10 -33.46
CA LEU A 1108 -1.22 -25.97 -33.65
C LEU A 1108 -2.54 -25.23 -33.39
N ARG A 1109 -2.62 -24.51 -32.26
CA ARG A 1109 -3.80 -23.70 -31.92
C ARG A 1109 -4.01 -22.55 -32.92
N MET A 1110 -2.94 -21.86 -33.31
CA MET A 1110 -2.99 -20.79 -34.31
C MET A 1110 -3.43 -21.34 -35.68
N THR A 1111 -2.87 -22.46 -36.12
CA THR A 1111 -3.23 -23.11 -37.40
C THR A 1111 -4.70 -23.54 -37.40
N SER A 1112 -5.18 -24.15 -36.32
CA SER A 1112 -6.60 -24.50 -36.16
C SER A 1112 -7.52 -23.27 -36.17
N ALA A 1113 -7.14 -22.19 -35.49
CA ALA A 1113 -7.88 -20.93 -35.48
C ALA A 1113 -7.91 -20.25 -36.87
N VAL A 1114 -6.79 -20.26 -37.60
CA VAL A 1114 -6.69 -19.72 -38.97
C VAL A 1114 -7.52 -20.55 -39.95
N MET A 1115 -7.42 -21.89 -39.91
CA MET A 1115 -8.24 -22.78 -40.74
C MET A 1115 -9.73 -22.59 -40.46
N THR A 1116 -10.12 -22.45 -39.19
CA THR A 1116 -11.50 -22.12 -38.81
C THR A 1116 -11.93 -20.77 -39.38
N ALA A 1117 -11.14 -19.71 -39.19
CA ALA A 1117 -11.51 -18.36 -39.61
C ALA A 1117 -11.65 -18.24 -41.13
N VAL A 1118 -10.74 -18.85 -41.89
CA VAL A 1118 -10.79 -18.89 -43.36
C VAL A 1118 -11.94 -19.78 -43.84
N GLY A 1119 -12.12 -20.98 -43.26
CA GLY A 1119 -13.20 -21.90 -43.62
C GLY A 1119 -14.60 -21.36 -43.35
N ALA A 1120 -14.77 -20.59 -42.27
CA ALA A 1120 -16.03 -19.94 -41.91
C ALA A 1120 -16.45 -18.84 -42.91
N GLU A 1121 -15.51 -18.01 -43.38
CA GLU A 1121 -15.76 -16.99 -44.41
C GLU A 1121 -15.84 -17.59 -45.83
N ALA A 1122 -15.24 -18.77 -46.07
CA ALA A 1122 -15.34 -19.53 -47.31
C ALA A 1122 -16.63 -20.38 -47.43
N GLY A 1123 -17.37 -20.57 -46.34
CA GLY A 1123 -18.67 -21.24 -46.33
C GLY A 1123 -18.67 -22.75 -46.05
N GLU A 1124 -17.59 -23.33 -45.52
CA GLU A 1124 -17.54 -24.76 -45.16
C GLU A 1124 -18.21 -25.04 -43.79
N ALA A 1125 -19.27 -25.86 -43.82
CA ALA A 1125 -20.13 -26.11 -42.65
C ALA A 1125 -19.47 -26.95 -41.53
N ASP A 1126 -18.42 -27.72 -41.82
CA ASP A 1126 -17.76 -28.60 -40.84
C ASP A 1126 -16.57 -27.92 -40.14
N LEU A 1127 -15.84 -27.02 -40.80
CA LEU A 1127 -14.84 -26.17 -40.14
C LEU A 1127 -15.48 -25.15 -39.18
N MET A 1128 -16.76 -24.81 -39.35
CA MET A 1128 -17.53 -24.07 -38.34
C MET A 1128 -17.73 -24.85 -37.02
N LEU A 1129 -17.59 -26.18 -37.02
CA LEU A 1129 -17.78 -27.02 -35.83
C LEU A 1129 -16.50 -27.18 -34.98
N ALA A 1130 -15.35 -27.33 -35.63
CA ALA A 1130 -14.11 -27.74 -34.97
C ALA A 1130 -13.62 -26.77 -33.87
N SER A 1131 -13.91 -25.47 -34.01
CA SER A 1131 -13.49 -24.44 -33.04
C SER A 1131 -14.32 -24.36 -31.76
N ARG A 1132 -15.43 -25.12 -31.64
CA ARG A 1132 -16.48 -24.79 -30.64
C ARG A 1132 -16.75 -25.86 -29.57
N VAL A 1133 -15.90 -26.88 -29.45
CA VAL A 1133 -16.08 -27.99 -28.47
C VAL A 1133 -14.96 -28.07 -27.41
N SER A 1134 -13.74 -27.61 -27.69
CA SER A 1134 -12.57 -27.91 -26.83
C SER A 1134 -12.44 -27.12 -25.53
N MET A 1135 -13.25 -26.08 -25.30
CA MET A 1135 -13.08 -25.17 -24.15
C MET A 1135 -13.99 -25.47 -22.93
N MET A 1136 -14.93 -26.41 -23.03
CA MET A 1136 -15.85 -26.76 -21.92
C MET A 1136 -15.70 -28.19 -21.36
N SER A 1137 -14.82 -29.05 -21.92
CA SER A 1137 -14.68 -30.45 -21.46
C SER A 1137 -13.65 -30.68 -20.34
N ARG A 1138 -13.07 -29.63 -19.74
CA ARG A 1138 -12.18 -29.73 -18.56
C ARG A 1138 -12.95 -29.62 -17.24
N SER A 1139 -13.90 -30.52 -17.03
CA SER A 1139 -14.56 -30.71 -15.72
C SER A 1139 -15.09 -32.14 -15.50
N SER A 1140 -14.32 -33.17 -15.90
CA SER A 1140 -14.44 -34.55 -15.40
C SER A 1140 -13.39 -35.47 -16.03
N ARG A 1141 -12.33 -35.80 -15.29
CA ARG A 1141 -11.77 -37.17 -15.16
C ARG A 1141 -10.66 -37.20 -14.12
N ARG A 1142 -10.78 -38.14 -13.18
CA ARG A 1142 -9.78 -38.45 -12.15
C ARG A 1142 -8.61 -39.25 -12.74
N SER A 1143 -7.48 -39.16 -12.02
CA SER A 1143 -6.41 -40.17 -11.86
C SER A 1143 -5.75 -40.75 -13.11
N VAL A 1144 -4.47 -40.40 -13.27
CA VAL A 1144 -3.44 -41.26 -13.87
C VAL A 1144 -2.98 -42.28 -12.83
N SER A 1145 -2.74 -43.52 -13.26
CA SER A 1145 -1.60 -44.33 -12.80
C SER A 1145 -1.33 -45.44 -13.81
N ASP A 1146 -0.07 -45.60 -14.22
CA ASP A 1146 0.36 -46.51 -15.26
C ASP A 1146 0.24 -48.00 -14.90
N ALA A 1147 0.18 -48.87 -15.91
CA ALA A 1147 1.14 -49.97 -16.03
C ALA A 1147 1.15 -50.56 -17.45
N ASP A 1148 2.36 -50.58 -18.00
CA ASP A 1148 2.82 -51.25 -19.20
C ASP A 1148 2.34 -52.72 -19.35
N LEU A 1149 1.98 -53.13 -20.57
CA LEU A 1149 2.55 -54.30 -21.30
C LEU A 1149 1.67 -54.82 -22.46
N GLY A 1150 2.24 -54.86 -23.67
CA GLY A 1150 2.24 -56.12 -24.42
C GLY A 1150 1.14 -56.43 -25.46
N ARG A 1151 1.34 -55.90 -26.68
CA ARG A 1151 1.67 -56.70 -27.89
C ARG A 1151 0.59 -57.55 -28.62
N LYS A 1152 0.53 -57.31 -29.96
CA LYS A 1152 -0.08 -58.10 -31.08
C LYS A 1152 -1.63 -58.07 -31.18
N SER A 1153 -2.32 -57.76 -32.29
CA SER A 1153 -2.11 -57.79 -33.77
C SER A 1153 -2.84 -58.94 -34.50
N SER A 1154 -3.90 -58.61 -35.23
CA SER A 1154 -4.35 -59.15 -36.54
C SER A 1154 -5.73 -58.51 -36.82
N ASP A 1155 -5.97 -57.83 -37.95
CA ASP A 1155 -6.42 -58.43 -39.22
C ASP A 1155 -7.67 -59.33 -39.10
N ARG A 1156 -8.69 -59.30 -39.97
CA ARG A 1156 -9.08 -58.40 -41.10
C ARG A 1156 -10.44 -58.91 -41.66
N ALA A 1157 -11.29 -58.03 -42.18
CA ALA A 1157 -12.51 -58.36 -42.98
C ALA A 1157 -13.64 -59.11 -42.21
N THR A 1158 -14.92 -59.17 -42.64
CA THR A 1158 -15.61 -58.69 -43.87
C THR A 1158 -17.08 -58.32 -43.55
N ALA A 1159 -17.87 -57.92 -44.56
CA ALA A 1159 -19.23 -57.38 -44.45
C ALA A 1159 -20.39 -58.41 -44.45
N GLU A 1160 -21.62 -57.88 -44.33
CA GLU A 1160 -22.94 -58.52 -44.62
C GLU A 1160 -23.43 -59.62 -43.65
N SER A 1161 -24.73 -59.75 -43.29
CA SER A 1161 -25.94 -58.95 -43.55
C SER A 1161 -27.06 -59.22 -42.49
N ARG A 1162 -28.18 -58.46 -42.57
CA ARG A 1162 -29.43 -58.45 -41.75
C ARG A 1162 -30.18 -59.82 -41.65
N PRO A 1163 -31.28 -59.96 -40.85
CA PRO A 1163 -31.68 -59.30 -39.57
C PRO A 1163 -32.36 -60.26 -38.52
N ASP A 1164 -32.57 -59.77 -37.27
CA ASP A 1164 -33.75 -59.97 -36.35
C ASP A 1164 -34.32 -61.38 -35.98
N PRO A 1165 -35.07 -61.55 -34.85
CA PRO A 1165 -35.05 -60.86 -33.55
C PRO A 1165 -35.09 -61.88 -32.34
N PRO A 1166 -35.85 -61.76 -31.21
CA PRO A 1166 -35.20 -61.82 -29.88
C PRO A 1166 -35.80 -62.82 -28.85
N SER A 1167 -35.09 -63.03 -27.73
CA SER A 1167 -35.70 -63.30 -26.40
C SER A 1167 -34.67 -63.33 -25.26
N ASN A 1168 -35.12 -62.89 -24.07
CA ASN A 1168 -34.97 -63.45 -22.72
C ASN A 1168 -33.75 -64.32 -22.35
N ALA A 1169 -33.27 -64.36 -21.11
CA ALA A 1169 -33.46 -63.59 -19.85
C ALA A 1169 -32.49 -64.21 -18.81
N GLU A 1170 -32.44 -63.67 -17.58
CA GLU A 1170 -32.13 -64.44 -16.34
C GLU A 1170 -30.68 -65.03 -16.21
N ASP A 1171 -30.06 -65.20 -15.04
CA ASP A 1171 -30.33 -64.71 -13.68
C ASP A 1171 -29.11 -65.02 -12.77
N ILE A 1172 -29.06 -64.43 -11.55
CA ILE A 1172 -28.56 -65.09 -10.30
C ILE A 1172 -27.03 -65.47 -10.24
N GLU A 1173 -26.26 -65.46 -9.14
CA GLU A 1173 -26.50 -65.26 -7.70
C GLU A 1173 -25.33 -64.55 -6.99
N GLU A 1174 -25.68 -63.97 -5.84
CA GLU A 1174 -24.85 -63.60 -4.70
C GLU A 1174 -23.84 -64.67 -4.19
N ARG A 1175 -22.73 -64.24 -3.55
CA ARG A 1175 -22.62 -64.37 -2.08
C ARG A 1175 -21.48 -63.60 -1.39
N SER A 1176 -21.83 -63.15 -0.19
CA SER A 1176 -21.13 -62.32 0.79
C SER A 1176 -19.94 -62.96 1.52
N LYS A 1177 -19.07 -62.07 2.04
CA LYS A 1177 -18.53 -62.00 3.43
C LYS A 1177 -17.27 -61.10 3.46
N SER A 1178 -16.92 -60.29 4.45
CA SER A 1178 -17.56 -59.67 5.63
C SER A 1178 -16.40 -58.95 6.37
N GLU A 1179 -16.47 -57.62 6.47
CA GLU A 1179 -16.15 -56.74 7.63
C GLU A 1179 -15.20 -57.15 8.80
N PRO A 1180 -14.78 -56.21 9.68
CA PRO A 1180 -14.30 -54.82 9.48
C PRO A 1180 -13.13 -54.44 10.45
N PHE A 1181 -12.77 -53.15 10.54
CA PHE A 1181 -12.27 -52.32 11.69
C PHE A 1181 -11.40 -51.17 11.11
N ALA A 1182 -11.86 -49.92 10.95
CA ALA A 1182 -12.07 -48.86 11.97
C ALA A 1182 -10.75 -48.42 12.67
N ARG A 1183 -10.40 -47.15 12.93
CA ARG A 1183 -10.91 -45.76 12.72
C ARG A 1183 -9.75 -44.80 13.10
N ASP A 1184 -9.67 -43.49 12.83
CA ASP A 1184 -10.39 -42.46 12.05
C ASP A 1184 -9.34 -41.37 11.63
N GLY A 1185 -9.72 -40.22 11.03
CA GLY A 1185 -8.82 -39.09 10.67
C GLY A 1185 -8.72 -37.96 11.74
N PRO A 1186 -8.36 -36.69 11.41
CA PRO A 1186 -8.34 -36.06 10.07
C PRO A 1186 -7.12 -35.18 9.72
N THR A 1187 -7.21 -34.58 8.52
CA THR A 1187 -6.28 -33.70 7.81
C THR A 1187 -6.09 -32.28 8.36
N GLN A 1188 -4.96 -31.65 8.05
CA GLN A 1188 -4.93 -30.24 7.62
C GLN A 1188 -4.05 -30.07 6.37
N ASN A 1189 -4.54 -29.30 5.39
CA ASN A 1189 -3.84 -29.02 4.14
C ASN A 1189 -3.15 -27.65 4.21
N VAL A 1190 -1.93 -27.57 3.68
CA VAL A 1190 -1.34 -26.31 3.20
C VAL A 1190 -1.49 -26.30 1.68
N TRP A 1191 -2.00 -25.20 1.12
CA TRP A 1191 -2.06 -24.96 -0.33
C TRP A 1191 -1.30 -23.68 -0.68
N LEU A 1192 -0.51 -23.78 -1.75
CA LEU A 1192 -0.08 -22.69 -2.63
C LEU A 1192 -1.00 -22.68 -3.87
#